data_AF-A0AAU3Q8D4-F1
#
_entry.id   AF-A0AAU3Q8D4-F1
#
_cell.length_a   1.000
_cell.length_b   1.000
_cell.length_c   1.000
_cell.angle_alpha   90.00
_cell.angle_beta   90.00
_cell.angle_gamma   90.00
#
_symmetry.space_group_name_H-M   'P 1'
#
loop_
_entity.id
_entity.type
_entity.pdbx_description
1 polymer ?
#
loop_
_entity_poly.entity_id
_entity_poly.type
_entity_poly.pdbx_seq_one_letter_code
_entity_poly.pdbx_strand_id
1 'polypeptide(L)'
;MRLENLPSSPGRTVNDYGAVVFDMDGVVTDTAAIHAKSWKILFDEVLARLADPSERPFDPVNDYRLFVDGRSREDGVRGFLSSRGLRVIEGEPDDTSESWTVAGLAARKQRLFATELARVGVCVFPDARRLLDGLRAAGVPTALVTASRNSTAVLDAAGITSLFTVRVDGTDAARLALAGKPDPAMFVEAARRLHVEPIDAVVLEDATAGVRAAAEAGFGLVVGVDRTGTRAQLTEAGADLVVTDLAELPLIAHTGVTFAEPSPTRWCGGATTTTAGGWNLIYDGFEPAHEGAREALCTTGNGYWATRGASPGCVADAVHYPGTYLAGIYNRVTTRLDDHDDESEHLVNAPDWTVLRVRADQGPLLYPGCPEMIGHHQDLDLRAGVLTRTNRYRDSLGRTTRLTTRQFQSLTHPHLAAIELGVEAEDWSGTVVVTSQIDGQVANRNVAADRALNGRHLSSGHHRALDDRTVLYEAVTGQSGITIAIAARTHTDAAPVDLRPHSEIERPGVELTLALAPACPVVIEKIAAVATSRERGLSTAALAAVQRIDEAPRFGALVAAHMDAWSQLWDRFGIRLGDGRGHRLALNLHVFHVLQATVAACPDTDAGLPARGLHGEGYRGHIFWDELFVYPVLTLRRPELSRAFLSYRYRRLPAARTAARALGLGGALFPWQSGSDGREETPTELFNVRNGQWMPDHSHRQRHVGLALAYSVWQYYQATADLRYLIDNGAEILVEVARLFADLATHDPATDRFDISGVMGPDEYHDGYPDTPGLGVRNNTYTNVLTAWVLARAHEVVELLSGHDCAPLWNRLRLGPDEPRRWDRISRRLRVSFHADGIISQFDGYEDLAEFDWDAYRSRYGNIGRLDLILQAEGDTTNRYKLSKQADVLMLFYLFSAEELREIFERLGYELPPALIPRTVDYYLARTSHGSTLSRLIHAWVLARTNRALSWSLFTQALDADVADTQRGTTREGVHLGAMAGTADMVLRCYGGVETRHDTLRLHPVLPLELREVEFTLSYRDQPLTITVNHHRITLRLHPSSADPISVSVEDQQRTLGAGQTWDIALG
;
A
#
# COMPACT_ATOMS: atom_id res chain seq x y z
N MET A 1 11.61 -18.39 41.12
CA MET A 1 11.57 -17.54 42.34
C MET A 1 10.58 -18.22 43.29
N ARG A 2 10.70 -18.20 44.62
CA ARG A 2 9.55 -18.59 45.46
C ARG A 2 8.77 -17.31 45.78
N LEU A 3 7.45 -17.38 45.90
CA LEU A 3 6.60 -16.24 46.29
C LEU A 3 7.15 -15.49 47.51
N GLU A 4 7.68 -16.23 48.48
CA GLU A 4 8.32 -15.76 49.72
C GLU A 4 9.61 -14.94 49.49
N ASN A 5 10.19 -15.02 48.30
CA ASN A 5 11.46 -14.37 47.91
C ASN A 5 11.26 -13.24 46.90
N LEU A 6 10.01 -12.84 46.61
CA LEU A 6 9.75 -11.63 45.84
C LEU A 6 10.04 -10.39 46.70
N PRO A 7 10.69 -9.34 46.15
CA PRO A 7 10.85 -8.08 46.86
C PRO A 7 9.48 -7.45 47.19
N SER A 8 9.43 -6.59 48.21
CA SER A 8 8.18 -5.92 48.67
C SER A 8 7.49 -5.09 47.57
N SER A 9 8.21 -4.78 46.49
CA SER A 9 7.66 -4.29 45.23
C SER A 9 8.28 -5.10 44.09
N PRO A 10 7.54 -6.02 43.44
CA PRO A 10 8.01 -6.77 42.28
C PRO A 10 8.33 -5.84 41.10
N GLY A 11 9.22 -6.27 40.22
CA GLY A 11 9.47 -5.59 38.96
C GLY A 11 8.28 -5.72 38.00
N ARG A 12 8.18 -4.81 37.04
CA ARG A 12 7.14 -4.80 35.99
C ARG A 12 7.80 -4.90 34.61
N THR A 13 7.04 -5.35 33.62
CA THR A 13 7.52 -5.42 32.23
C THR A 13 7.74 -4.01 31.66
N VAL A 14 8.44 -3.86 30.52
CA VAL A 14 8.66 -2.53 29.90
C VAL A 14 7.37 -1.84 29.43
N ASN A 15 6.31 -2.62 29.22
CA ASN A 15 4.97 -2.13 28.93
C ASN A 15 4.09 -2.06 30.18
N ASP A 16 4.71 -2.07 31.36
CA ASP A 16 4.08 -1.86 32.65
C ASP A 16 3.05 -2.92 33.08
N TYR A 17 3.27 -4.20 32.75
CA TYR A 17 2.49 -5.33 33.30
C TYR A 17 3.16 -5.93 34.55
N GLY A 18 2.34 -6.31 35.53
CA GLY A 18 2.77 -6.87 36.82
C GLY A 18 3.20 -8.34 36.80
N ALA A 19 2.79 -9.15 35.82
CA ALA A 19 3.26 -10.54 35.70
C ALA A 19 3.14 -11.12 34.28
N VAL A 20 3.79 -12.26 34.05
CA VAL A 20 3.67 -13.03 32.79
C VAL A 20 3.35 -14.50 33.09
N VAL A 21 2.27 -14.99 32.49
CA VAL A 21 1.77 -16.37 32.61
C VAL A 21 2.06 -17.12 31.32
N PHE A 22 2.71 -18.27 31.43
CA PHE A 22 3.12 -19.10 30.31
C PHE A 22 2.32 -20.40 30.32
N ASP A 23 1.80 -20.81 29.16
CA ASP A 23 1.59 -22.23 28.94
C ASP A 23 2.93 -22.99 28.88
N MET A 24 2.89 -24.29 29.10
CA MET A 24 4.08 -25.13 29.08
C MET A 24 4.37 -25.67 27.68
N ASP A 25 3.41 -26.36 27.07
CA ASP A 25 3.61 -27.12 25.85
C ASP A 25 3.57 -26.16 24.66
N GLY A 26 4.53 -26.23 23.73
CA GLY A 26 4.57 -25.37 22.53
C GLY A 26 4.93 -23.88 22.76
N VAL A 27 4.82 -23.40 24.00
CA VAL A 27 5.31 -22.07 24.44
C VAL A 27 6.69 -22.17 25.08
N VAL A 28 6.86 -23.01 26.11
CA VAL A 28 8.10 -23.13 26.88
C VAL A 28 8.90 -24.37 26.48
N THR A 29 8.25 -25.51 26.27
CA THR A 29 8.89 -26.79 25.92
C THR A 29 8.35 -27.38 24.62
N ASP A 30 9.22 -27.99 23.83
CA ASP A 30 8.86 -28.73 22.60
C ASP A 30 8.36 -30.14 22.92
N THR A 31 7.33 -30.23 23.75
CA THR A 31 6.72 -31.48 24.23
C THR A 31 5.43 -31.83 23.50
N ALA A 32 4.92 -30.92 22.66
CA ALA A 32 3.72 -31.11 21.83
C ALA A 32 3.86 -32.32 20.89
N ALA A 33 5.02 -32.49 20.23
CA ALA A 33 5.27 -33.64 19.36
C ALA A 33 5.27 -34.99 20.12
N ILE A 34 5.79 -35.01 21.35
CA ILE A 34 5.78 -36.20 22.22
C ILE A 34 4.35 -36.53 22.65
N HIS A 35 3.55 -35.49 22.96
CA HIS A 35 2.13 -35.63 23.28
C HIS A 35 1.31 -36.17 22.10
N ALA A 36 1.43 -35.57 20.93
CA ALA A 36 0.74 -36.00 19.70
C ALA A 36 1.07 -37.45 19.35
N LYS A 37 2.35 -37.84 19.44
CA LYS A 37 2.77 -39.22 19.20
C LYS A 37 2.19 -40.21 20.21
N SER A 38 2.18 -39.85 21.49
CA SER A 38 1.63 -40.72 22.56
C SER A 38 0.13 -40.93 22.40
N TRP A 39 -0.60 -39.87 22.01
CA TRP A 39 -2.03 -39.96 21.68
C TRP A 39 -2.29 -40.80 20.45
N LYS A 40 -1.47 -40.67 19.41
CA LYS A 40 -1.57 -41.50 18.22
C LYS A 40 -1.42 -42.98 18.55
N ILE A 41 -0.39 -43.35 19.31
CA ILE A 41 -0.18 -44.75 19.72
C ILE A 41 -1.39 -45.27 20.50
N LEU A 42 -1.91 -44.50 21.47
CA LEU A 42 -3.08 -44.90 22.23
C LEU A 42 -4.32 -45.07 21.35
N PHE A 43 -4.66 -44.05 20.56
CA PHE A 43 -5.92 -44.06 19.81
C PHE A 43 -5.91 -45.01 18.62
N ASP A 44 -4.77 -45.21 17.96
CA ASP A 44 -4.67 -46.23 16.92
C ASP A 44 -4.91 -47.65 17.52
N GLU A 45 -4.42 -47.92 18.73
CA GLU A 45 -4.70 -49.17 19.46
C GLU A 45 -6.18 -49.28 19.87
N VAL A 46 -6.79 -48.19 20.35
CA VAL A 46 -8.19 -48.16 20.76
C VAL A 46 -9.12 -48.35 19.56
N LEU A 47 -8.87 -47.65 18.44
CA LEU A 47 -9.67 -47.76 17.22
C LEU A 47 -9.56 -49.16 16.62
N ALA A 48 -8.36 -49.76 16.59
CA ALA A 48 -8.17 -51.13 16.09
C ALA A 48 -8.98 -52.18 16.87
N ARG A 49 -9.41 -51.87 18.09
CA ARG A 49 -10.15 -52.80 18.96
C ARG A 49 -11.63 -52.48 19.13
N LEU A 50 -12.00 -51.20 19.15
CA LEU A 50 -13.36 -50.76 19.47
C LEU A 50 -14.10 -50.16 18.27
N ALA A 51 -13.41 -49.78 17.20
CA ALA A 51 -14.01 -49.20 16.01
C ALA A 51 -14.13 -50.22 14.87
N ASP A 52 -14.88 -49.86 13.82
CA ASP A 52 -14.91 -50.62 12.59
C ASP A 52 -13.53 -50.56 11.87
N PRO A 53 -13.06 -51.63 11.21
CA PRO A 53 -11.79 -51.62 10.47
C PRO A 53 -11.67 -50.55 9.37
N SER A 54 -12.79 -49.98 8.92
CA SER A 54 -12.83 -48.87 7.96
C SER A 54 -12.61 -47.48 8.59
N GLU A 55 -12.58 -47.38 9.92
CA GLU A 55 -12.39 -46.12 10.62
C GLU A 55 -10.97 -45.59 10.43
N ARG A 56 -10.84 -44.31 10.08
CA ARG A 56 -9.51 -43.71 9.82
C ARG A 56 -8.69 -43.65 11.12
N PRO A 57 -7.37 -43.90 11.10
CA PRO A 57 -6.50 -43.77 12.27
C PRO A 57 -6.54 -42.36 12.88
N PHE A 58 -5.98 -42.21 14.09
CA PHE A 58 -5.83 -40.90 14.71
C PHE A 58 -4.81 -40.06 13.95
N ASP A 59 -5.23 -38.88 13.52
CA ASP A 59 -4.36 -37.89 12.88
C ASP A 59 -3.60 -37.09 13.96
N PRO A 60 -2.27 -37.25 14.07
CA PRO A 60 -1.47 -36.59 15.10
C PRO A 60 -1.37 -35.07 14.91
N VAL A 61 -1.88 -34.51 13.81
CA VAL A 61 -1.90 -33.07 13.53
C VAL A 61 -3.31 -32.52 13.70
N ASN A 62 -4.28 -33.02 12.93
CA ASN A 62 -5.62 -32.43 12.89
C ASN A 62 -6.52 -32.90 14.06
N ASP A 63 -6.59 -34.21 14.30
CA ASP A 63 -7.40 -34.74 15.40
C ASP A 63 -6.77 -34.38 16.76
N TYR A 64 -5.43 -34.27 16.80
CA TYR A 64 -4.72 -33.78 17.97
C TYR A 64 -5.21 -32.38 18.39
N ARG A 65 -5.14 -31.42 17.46
CA ARG A 65 -5.55 -30.03 17.69
C ARG A 65 -7.03 -29.89 18.07
N LEU A 66 -7.91 -30.62 17.39
CA LEU A 66 -9.35 -30.48 17.57
C LEU A 66 -9.86 -31.05 18.89
N PHE A 67 -9.32 -32.20 19.31
CA PHE A 67 -9.95 -33.00 20.36
C PHE A 67 -9.15 -33.15 21.64
N VAL A 68 -7.81 -32.97 21.60
CA VAL A 68 -6.96 -33.25 22.77
C VAL A 68 -6.02 -32.12 23.16
N ASP A 69 -5.64 -31.25 22.23
CA ASP A 69 -4.67 -30.20 22.49
C ASP A 69 -5.18 -29.17 23.51
N GLY A 70 -4.35 -28.85 24.50
CA GLY A 70 -4.72 -28.00 25.64
C GLY A 70 -5.73 -28.58 26.64
N ARG A 71 -6.23 -29.82 26.46
CA ARG A 71 -7.26 -30.44 27.33
C ARG A 71 -6.68 -31.46 28.32
N SER A 72 -7.44 -31.81 29.36
CA SER A 72 -7.06 -32.92 30.25
C SER A 72 -7.05 -34.25 29.49
N ARG A 73 -6.38 -35.28 30.04
CA ARG A 73 -6.27 -36.58 29.36
C ARG A 73 -7.64 -37.24 29.24
N GLU A 74 -8.40 -37.20 30.31
CA GLU A 74 -9.74 -37.75 30.42
C GLU A 74 -10.69 -37.02 29.46
N ASP A 75 -10.62 -35.69 29.36
CA ASP A 75 -11.39 -34.90 28.39
C ASP A 75 -10.97 -35.19 26.95
N GLY A 76 -9.67 -35.40 26.70
CA GLY A 76 -9.15 -35.75 25.39
C GLY A 76 -9.62 -37.14 24.92
N VAL A 77 -9.64 -38.13 25.83
CA VAL A 77 -10.23 -39.45 25.56
C VAL A 77 -11.72 -39.31 25.25
N ARG A 78 -12.48 -38.57 26.07
CA ARG A 78 -13.91 -38.36 25.83
C ARG A 78 -14.20 -37.64 24.51
N GLY A 79 -13.48 -36.54 24.26
CA GLY A 79 -13.65 -35.70 23.09
C GLY A 79 -13.38 -36.47 21.80
N PHE A 80 -12.25 -37.19 21.74
CA PHE A 80 -11.90 -37.96 20.55
C PHE A 80 -12.84 -39.15 20.33
N LEU A 81 -13.11 -39.96 21.36
CA LEU A 81 -13.99 -41.14 21.19
C LEU A 81 -15.42 -40.74 20.80
N SER A 82 -15.94 -39.67 21.39
CA SER A 82 -17.27 -39.14 21.01
C SER A 82 -17.31 -38.67 19.56
N SER A 83 -16.22 -38.08 19.04
CA SER A 83 -16.12 -37.67 17.63
C SER A 83 -16.22 -38.84 16.64
N ARG A 84 -15.91 -40.06 17.10
CA ARG A 84 -16.01 -41.31 16.33
C ARG A 84 -17.23 -42.16 16.74
N GLY A 85 -18.15 -41.60 17.51
CA GLY A 85 -19.36 -42.31 17.98
C GLY A 85 -19.08 -43.42 19.00
N LEU A 86 -17.87 -43.51 19.55
CA LEU A 86 -17.46 -44.53 20.50
C LEU A 86 -17.70 -44.05 21.94
N ARG A 87 -18.13 -44.98 22.81
CA ARG A 87 -18.32 -44.72 24.24
C ARG A 87 -17.66 -45.80 25.07
N VAL A 88 -16.87 -45.38 26.05
CA VAL A 88 -16.32 -46.23 27.11
C VAL A 88 -16.84 -45.72 28.44
N ILE A 89 -16.99 -46.59 29.42
CA ILE A 89 -17.41 -46.19 30.77
C ILE A 89 -16.30 -45.35 31.42
N GLU A 90 -16.65 -44.44 32.33
CA GLU A 90 -15.66 -43.52 32.94
C GLU A 90 -14.58 -44.26 33.73
N GLY A 91 -14.95 -45.31 34.46
CA GLY A 91 -14.03 -46.04 35.33
C GLY A 91 -13.80 -45.35 36.67
N GLU A 92 -13.03 -46.00 37.53
CA GLU A 92 -12.66 -45.48 38.85
C GLU A 92 -11.23 -44.88 38.81
N PRO A 93 -10.88 -43.91 39.67
CA PRO A 93 -9.55 -43.29 39.68
C PRO A 93 -8.37 -44.27 39.84
N ASP A 94 -8.62 -45.44 40.44
CA ASP A 94 -7.63 -46.50 40.67
C ASP A 94 -7.53 -47.50 39.50
N ASP A 95 -8.26 -47.26 38.40
CA ASP A 95 -8.21 -48.10 37.22
C ASP A 95 -6.78 -48.15 36.64
N THR A 96 -6.27 -49.38 36.52
CA THR A 96 -4.95 -49.59 35.94
C THR A 96 -4.96 -49.22 34.47
N SER A 97 -3.78 -48.98 33.93
CA SER A 97 -3.60 -48.73 32.51
C SER A 97 -3.89 -49.93 31.59
N GLU A 98 -4.43 -51.02 32.14
CA GLU A 98 -4.99 -52.16 31.40
C GLU A 98 -6.53 -52.14 31.30
N SER A 99 -7.19 -51.26 32.06
CA SER A 99 -8.63 -51.07 32.06
C SER A 99 -9.10 -50.32 30.80
N TRP A 100 -10.22 -50.76 30.23
CA TRP A 100 -10.86 -50.15 29.06
C TRP A 100 -11.93 -49.11 29.46
N THR A 101 -11.51 -48.18 30.31
CA THR A 101 -12.32 -47.08 30.85
C THR A 101 -11.66 -45.75 30.51
N VAL A 102 -12.35 -44.62 30.64
CA VAL A 102 -11.72 -43.29 30.43
C VAL A 102 -10.52 -43.12 31.36
N ALA A 103 -10.66 -43.49 32.63
CA ALA A 103 -9.59 -43.49 33.62
C ALA A 103 -8.41 -44.41 33.21
N GLY A 104 -8.69 -45.65 32.79
CA GLY A 104 -7.66 -46.61 32.37
C GLY A 104 -6.92 -46.19 31.09
N LEU A 105 -7.62 -45.63 30.09
CA LEU A 105 -7.00 -45.12 28.87
C LEU A 105 -6.15 -43.87 29.13
N ALA A 106 -6.61 -42.97 30.01
CA ALA A 106 -5.81 -41.83 30.46
C ALA A 106 -4.52 -42.28 31.18
N ALA A 107 -4.60 -43.32 32.02
CA ALA A 107 -3.44 -43.93 32.67
C ALA A 107 -2.50 -44.63 31.65
N ARG A 108 -3.03 -45.24 30.59
CA ARG A 108 -2.22 -45.83 29.51
C ARG A 108 -1.49 -44.76 28.70
N LYS A 109 -2.17 -43.67 28.31
CA LYS A 109 -1.51 -42.50 27.67
C LYS A 109 -0.39 -41.96 28.53
N GLN A 110 -0.60 -41.90 29.85
CA GLN A 110 0.43 -41.44 30.78
C GLN A 110 1.69 -42.32 30.74
N ARG A 111 1.52 -43.65 30.70
CA ARG A 111 2.64 -44.61 30.57
C ARG A 111 3.41 -44.44 29.25
N LEU A 112 2.68 -44.29 28.14
CA LEU A 112 3.25 -44.07 26.81
C LEU A 112 4.05 -42.77 26.75
N PHE A 113 3.47 -41.69 27.29
CA PHE A 113 4.14 -40.40 27.38
C PHE A 113 5.41 -40.48 28.23
N ALA A 114 5.36 -41.10 29.42
CA ALA A 114 6.54 -41.25 30.28
C ALA A 114 7.67 -42.03 29.59
N THR A 115 7.31 -43.07 28.83
CA THR A 115 8.27 -43.87 28.05
C THR A 115 8.92 -43.04 26.93
N GLU A 116 8.13 -42.29 26.17
CA GLU A 116 8.64 -41.46 25.08
C GLU A 116 9.47 -40.28 25.61
N LEU A 117 9.05 -39.66 26.71
CA LEU A 117 9.77 -38.57 27.39
C LEU A 117 11.14 -39.03 27.88
N ALA A 118 11.22 -40.22 28.50
CA ALA A 118 12.48 -40.80 28.97
C ALA A 118 13.44 -41.15 27.83
N ARG A 119 12.92 -41.43 26.62
CA ARG A 119 13.74 -41.74 25.44
C ARG A 119 14.26 -40.49 24.73
N VAL A 120 13.44 -39.45 24.63
CA VAL A 120 13.73 -38.27 23.78
C VAL A 120 14.29 -37.09 24.58
N GLY A 121 13.98 -36.98 25.87
CA GLY A 121 14.31 -35.80 26.69
C GLY A 121 13.34 -34.64 26.49
N VAL A 122 13.61 -33.50 27.14
CA VAL A 122 12.81 -32.26 27.02
C VAL A 122 13.72 -31.13 26.53
N CYS A 123 13.33 -30.50 25.42
CA CYS A 123 13.97 -29.29 24.92
C CYS A 123 13.14 -28.06 25.29
N VAL A 124 13.79 -27.05 25.88
CA VAL A 124 13.20 -25.72 26.13
C VAL A 124 13.43 -24.86 24.90
N PHE A 125 12.42 -24.12 24.46
CA PHE A 125 12.61 -23.18 23.35
C PHE A 125 13.60 -22.07 23.73
N PRO A 126 14.63 -21.78 22.91
CA PRO A 126 15.68 -20.81 23.27
C PRO A 126 15.15 -19.41 23.56
N ASP A 127 14.13 -18.96 22.84
CA ASP A 127 13.47 -17.67 23.02
C ASP A 127 12.64 -17.62 24.32
N ALA A 128 11.90 -18.68 24.64
CA ALA A 128 11.19 -18.82 25.91
C ALA A 128 12.17 -18.77 27.09
N ARG A 129 13.32 -19.45 26.96
CA ARG A 129 14.37 -19.42 27.98
C ARG A 129 14.93 -18.01 28.19
N ARG A 130 15.24 -17.28 27.11
CA ARG A 130 15.73 -15.89 27.18
C ARG A 130 14.72 -14.97 27.84
N LEU A 131 13.45 -15.08 27.46
CA LEU A 131 12.39 -14.26 28.04
C LEU A 131 12.23 -14.54 29.55
N LEU A 132 12.21 -15.81 29.96
CA LEU A 132 12.13 -16.21 31.37
C LEU A 132 13.33 -15.72 32.19
N ASP A 133 14.54 -15.82 31.66
CA ASP A 133 15.76 -15.32 32.32
C ASP A 133 15.75 -13.79 32.43
N GLY A 134 15.28 -13.10 31.39
CA GLY A 134 15.15 -11.63 31.40
C GLY A 134 14.07 -11.13 32.36
N LEU A 135 12.90 -11.78 32.42
CA LEU A 135 11.84 -11.45 33.37
C LEU A 135 12.31 -11.67 34.80
N ARG A 136 13.05 -12.77 35.05
CA ARG A 136 13.68 -13.03 36.34
C ARG A 136 14.71 -11.95 36.71
N ALA A 137 15.53 -11.52 35.76
CA ALA A 137 16.52 -10.46 35.98
C ALA A 137 15.85 -9.10 36.28
N ALA A 138 14.71 -8.82 35.63
CA ALA A 138 13.88 -7.65 35.88
C ALA A 138 13.02 -7.75 37.15
N GLY A 139 13.01 -8.91 37.83
CA GLY A 139 12.20 -9.14 39.04
C GLY A 139 10.70 -9.26 38.77
N VAL A 140 10.30 -9.53 37.53
CA VAL A 140 8.89 -9.71 37.14
C VAL A 140 8.42 -11.13 37.52
N PRO A 141 7.33 -11.26 38.30
CA PRO A 141 6.73 -12.55 38.62
C PRO A 141 6.25 -13.32 37.38
N THR A 142 6.48 -14.64 37.39
CA THR A 142 6.10 -15.54 36.29
C THR A 142 5.28 -16.72 36.81
N ALA A 143 4.26 -17.14 36.06
CA ALA A 143 3.54 -18.38 36.34
C ALA A 143 3.60 -19.35 35.17
N LEU A 144 3.58 -20.64 35.49
CA LEU A 144 3.34 -21.71 34.52
C LEU A 144 1.93 -22.29 34.72
N VAL A 145 1.18 -22.42 33.64
CA VAL A 145 -0.12 -23.08 33.59
C VAL A 145 -0.04 -24.28 32.64
N THR A 146 -0.56 -25.44 33.05
CA THR A 146 -0.67 -26.60 32.14
C THR A 146 -1.72 -27.58 32.65
N ALA A 147 -2.51 -28.19 31.76
CA ALA A 147 -3.43 -29.28 32.12
C ALA A 147 -2.70 -30.58 32.51
N SER A 148 -1.37 -30.66 32.29
CA SER A 148 -0.59 -31.87 32.54
C SER A 148 -0.21 -32.01 34.02
N ARG A 149 -0.51 -33.18 34.61
CA ARG A 149 0.01 -33.62 35.92
C ARG A 149 1.53 -33.88 35.96
N ASN A 150 2.23 -33.78 34.82
CA ASN A 150 3.66 -34.11 34.71
C ASN A 150 4.59 -32.89 34.75
N SER A 151 4.03 -31.68 34.95
CA SER A 151 4.77 -30.41 34.95
C SER A 151 6.08 -30.48 35.75
N THR A 152 6.08 -31.09 36.95
CA THR A 152 7.28 -31.22 37.79
C THR A 152 8.40 -31.99 37.10
N ALA A 153 8.09 -33.17 36.57
CA ALA A 153 9.09 -34.00 35.89
C ALA A 153 9.62 -33.34 34.61
N VAL A 154 8.76 -32.64 33.86
CA VAL A 154 9.14 -31.92 32.64
C VAL A 154 10.04 -30.73 32.96
N LEU A 155 9.67 -29.90 33.94
CA LEU A 155 10.47 -28.72 34.33
C LEU A 155 11.80 -29.10 34.98
N ASP A 156 11.85 -30.18 35.76
CA ASP A 156 13.07 -30.67 36.39
C ASP A 156 14.03 -31.26 35.34
N ALA A 157 13.51 -32.03 34.38
CA ALA A 157 14.28 -32.51 33.23
C ALA A 157 14.79 -31.37 32.34
N ALA A 158 14.00 -30.30 32.21
CA ALA A 158 14.34 -29.08 31.47
C ALA A 158 15.26 -28.11 32.23
N GLY A 159 15.46 -28.30 33.54
CA GLY A 159 16.28 -27.43 34.39
C GLY A 159 15.73 -26.00 34.58
N ILE A 160 14.43 -25.78 34.38
CA ILE A 160 13.80 -24.45 34.42
C ILE A 160 12.79 -24.27 35.56
N THR A 161 12.62 -25.27 36.43
CA THR A 161 11.72 -25.20 37.60
C THR A 161 11.90 -23.92 38.43
N SER A 162 13.16 -23.44 38.56
CA SER A 162 13.48 -22.24 39.35
C SER A 162 13.09 -20.91 38.69
N LEU A 163 12.72 -20.90 37.41
CA LEU A 163 12.35 -19.70 36.64
C LEU A 163 10.90 -19.28 36.83
N PHE A 164 10.04 -20.20 37.28
CA PHE A 164 8.65 -19.89 37.60
C PHE A 164 8.50 -19.50 39.06
N THR A 165 7.61 -18.53 39.31
CA THR A 165 7.25 -18.06 40.66
C THR A 165 6.08 -18.85 41.21
N VAL A 166 5.12 -19.11 40.34
CA VAL A 166 3.92 -19.90 40.61
C VAL A 166 3.79 -21.00 39.56
N ARG A 167 3.22 -22.12 39.96
CA ARG A 167 2.78 -23.17 39.04
C ARG A 167 1.33 -23.53 39.35
N VAL A 168 0.53 -23.71 38.31
CA VAL A 168 -0.82 -24.27 38.37
C VAL A 168 -0.89 -25.38 37.33
N ASP A 169 -0.88 -26.63 37.79
CA ASP A 169 -0.83 -27.80 36.92
C ASP A 169 -2.06 -28.71 37.06
N GLY A 170 -2.10 -29.80 36.31
CA GLY A 170 -3.22 -30.74 36.35
C GLY A 170 -3.47 -31.41 37.72
N THR A 171 -2.49 -31.39 38.65
CA THR A 171 -2.66 -31.87 40.02
C THR A 171 -3.37 -30.83 40.86
N ASP A 172 -3.03 -29.55 40.68
CA ASP A 172 -3.75 -28.43 41.28
C ASP A 172 -5.18 -28.34 40.78
N ALA A 173 -5.41 -28.50 39.47
CA ALA A 173 -6.74 -28.48 38.89
C ALA A 173 -7.66 -29.55 39.52
N ALA A 174 -7.15 -30.77 39.70
CA ALA A 174 -7.89 -31.85 40.35
C ALA A 174 -8.16 -31.56 41.84
N ARG A 175 -7.13 -31.10 42.58
CA ARG A 175 -7.24 -30.82 44.02
C ARG A 175 -8.19 -29.65 44.33
N LEU A 176 -8.23 -28.64 43.46
CA LEU A 176 -9.03 -27.43 43.62
C LEU A 176 -10.35 -27.46 42.83
N ALA A 177 -10.64 -28.56 42.13
CA ALA A 177 -11.79 -28.71 41.25
C ALA A 177 -11.90 -27.58 40.19
N LEU A 178 -10.77 -27.17 39.61
CA LEU A 178 -10.73 -26.17 38.54
C LEU A 178 -11.05 -26.83 37.20
N ALA A 179 -11.93 -26.20 36.42
CA ALA A 179 -12.20 -26.61 35.04
C ALA A 179 -10.96 -26.36 34.16
N GLY A 180 -10.75 -27.24 33.17
CA GLY A 180 -9.68 -27.11 32.19
C GLY A 180 -10.07 -26.21 31.02
N LYS A 181 -9.08 -25.84 30.19
CA LYS A 181 -9.28 -25.06 28.97
C LYS A 181 -10.40 -25.68 28.09
N PRO A 182 -11.32 -24.89 27.53
CA PRO A 182 -11.28 -23.43 27.37
C PRO A 182 -11.76 -22.61 28.57
N ASP A 183 -12.06 -23.22 29.74
CA ASP A 183 -12.41 -22.46 30.93
C ASP A 183 -11.18 -21.70 31.51
N PRO A 184 -11.34 -20.42 31.92
CA PRO A 184 -10.25 -19.59 32.44
C PRO A 184 -9.73 -19.96 33.84
N ALA A 185 -10.38 -20.86 34.57
CA ALA A 185 -10.13 -21.09 36.00
C ALA A 185 -8.66 -21.31 36.38
N MET A 186 -7.89 -22.02 35.54
CA MET A 186 -6.46 -22.26 35.80
C MET A 186 -5.59 -21.00 35.62
N PHE A 187 -5.89 -20.15 34.62
CA PHE A 187 -5.19 -18.88 34.42
C PHE A 187 -5.53 -17.87 35.51
N VAL A 188 -6.81 -17.79 35.89
CA VAL A 188 -7.27 -16.91 36.97
C VAL A 188 -6.64 -17.33 38.31
N GLU A 189 -6.54 -18.64 38.59
CA GLU A 189 -5.83 -19.12 39.78
C GLU A 189 -4.33 -18.78 39.75
N ALA A 190 -3.70 -18.79 38.58
CA ALA A 190 -2.30 -18.38 38.43
C ALA A 190 -2.11 -16.88 38.74
N ALA A 191 -2.95 -16.00 38.21
CA ALA A 191 -2.95 -14.57 38.52
C ALA A 191 -3.19 -14.32 40.02
N ARG A 192 -4.17 -15.01 40.61
CA ARG A 192 -4.47 -14.93 42.05
C ARG A 192 -3.28 -15.33 42.93
N ARG A 193 -2.59 -16.43 42.59
CA ARG A 193 -1.38 -16.88 43.30
C ARG A 193 -0.20 -15.92 43.12
N LEU A 194 -0.13 -15.19 42.00
CA LEU A 194 0.87 -14.16 41.74
C LEU A 194 0.53 -12.81 42.40
N HIS A 195 -0.64 -12.67 43.02
CA HIS A 195 -1.15 -11.42 43.60
C HIS A 195 -1.31 -10.28 42.58
N VAL A 196 -1.72 -10.61 41.35
CA VAL A 196 -2.06 -9.65 40.29
C VAL A 196 -3.49 -9.86 39.79
N GLU A 197 -4.14 -8.79 39.35
CA GLU A 197 -5.41 -8.88 38.62
C GLU A 197 -5.15 -9.36 37.17
N PRO A 198 -6.09 -10.08 36.52
CA PRO A 198 -5.91 -10.55 35.14
C PRO A 198 -5.48 -9.43 34.17
N ILE A 199 -6.10 -8.26 34.27
CA ILE A 199 -5.78 -7.09 33.44
C ILE A 199 -4.32 -6.58 33.59
N ASP A 200 -3.64 -6.95 34.68
CA ASP A 200 -2.24 -6.59 34.95
C ASP A 200 -1.26 -7.73 34.60
N ALA A 201 -1.71 -8.75 33.88
CA ALA A 201 -0.90 -9.90 33.51
C ALA A 201 -0.97 -10.19 32.00
N VAL A 202 0.16 -10.68 31.48
CA VAL A 202 0.29 -11.15 30.10
C VAL A 202 0.15 -12.67 30.08
N VAL A 203 -0.59 -13.24 29.12
CA VAL A 203 -0.67 -14.70 28.90
C VAL A 203 -0.01 -15.06 27.57
N LEU A 204 0.87 -16.07 27.57
CA LEU A 204 1.50 -16.62 26.37
C LEU A 204 1.00 -18.05 26.14
N GLU A 205 0.35 -18.30 25.00
CA GLU A 205 -0.33 -19.56 24.70
C GLU A 205 -0.22 -19.94 23.22
N ASP A 206 -0.03 -21.22 22.91
CA ASP A 206 0.06 -21.76 21.54
C ASP A 206 -1.23 -22.45 21.04
N ALA A 207 -2.17 -22.77 21.93
CA ALA A 207 -3.45 -23.42 21.59
C ALA A 207 -4.66 -22.45 21.64
N THR A 208 -5.56 -22.60 20.67
CA THR A 208 -6.78 -21.78 20.55
C THR A 208 -7.68 -21.84 21.79
N ALA A 209 -7.77 -23.00 22.44
CA ALA A 209 -8.55 -23.16 23.67
C ALA A 209 -7.98 -22.35 24.84
N GLY A 210 -6.65 -22.24 24.95
CA GLY A 210 -6.01 -21.43 25.98
C GLY A 210 -6.07 -19.93 25.69
N VAL A 211 -5.92 -19.53 24.41
CA VAL A 211 -6.03 -18.13 23.99
C VAL A 211 -7.43 -17.62 24.30
N ARG A 212 -8.46 -18.41 23.98
CA ARG A 212 -9.85 -18.09 24.31
C ARG A 212 -10.08 -17.97 25.81
N ALA A 213 -9.55 -18.92 26.59
CA ALA A 213 -9.64 -18.87 28.05
C ALA A 213 -9.01 -17.59 28.62
N ALA A 214 -7.84 -17.18 28.12
CA ALA A 214 -7.17 -15.96 28.56
C ALA A 214 -7.93 -14.68 28.14
N ALA A 215 -8.45 -14.65 26.92
CA ALA A 215 -9.24 -13.52 26.42
C ALA A 215 -10.55 -13.35 27.21
N GLU A 216 -11.28 -14.45 27.47
CA GLU A 216 -12.51 -14.45 28.26
C GLU A 216 -12.30 -14.02 29.72
N ALA A 217 -11.11 -14.28 30.27
CA ALA A 217 -10.74 -13.84 31.62
C ALA A 217 -10.31 -12.37 31.72
N GLY A 218 -10.23 -11.64 30.60
CA GLY A 218 -9.86 -10.22 30.58
C GLY A 218 -8.40 -9.97 30.97
N PHE A 219 -7.49 -10.84 30.53
CA PHE A 219 -6.06 -10.59 30.69
C PHE A 219 -5.60 -9.36 29.89
N GLY A 220 -4.63 -8.61 30.42
CA GLY A 220 -4.21 -7.33 29.85
C GLY A 220 -3.55 -7.43 28.48
N LEU A 221 -2.91 -8.57 28.22
CA LEU A 221 -2.36 -8.91 26.90
C LEU A 221 -2.35 -10.43 26.72
N VAL A 222 -3.05 -10.90 25.70
CA VAL A 222 -3.09 -12.31 25.30
C VAL A 222 -2.24 -12.51 24.05
N VAL A 223 -1.17 -13.28 24.17
CA VAL A 223 -0.23 -13.54 23.08
C VAL A 223 -0.38 -14.97 22.60
N GLY A 224 -0.73 -15.13 21.32
CA GLY A 224 -0.66 -16.39 20.59
C GLY A 224 0.78 -16.69 20.16
N VAL A 225 1.32 -17.85 20.50
CA VAL A 225 2.66 -18.29 20.07
C VAL A 225 2.52 -19.25 18.90
N ASP A 226 2.68 -18.73 17.68
CA ASP A 226 2.55 -19.52 16.46
C ASP A 226 3.85 -20.24 16.12
N ARG A 227 3.97 -21.50 16.55
CA ARG A 227 5.08 -22.39 16.16
C ARG A 227 4.79 -23.24 14.92
N THR A 228 3.56 -23.22 14.39
CA THR A 228 3.10 -24.24 13.43
C THR A 228 2.29 -23.71 12.24
N GLY A 229 2.27 -22.38 12.03
CA GLY A 229 1.59 -21.71 10.93
C GLY A 229 0.10 -21.49 11.15
N THR A 230 -0.34 -21.31 12.40
CA THR A 230 -1.75 -21.22 12.83
C THR A 230 -2.19 -19.81 13.24
N ARG A 231 -1.44 -18.77 12.87
CA ARG A 231 -1.71 -17.35 13.23
C ARG A 231 -3.17 -16.91 13.11
N ALA A 232 -3.84 -17.26 12.02
CA ALA A 232 -5.23 -16.87 11.81
C ALA A 232 -6.17 -17.43 12.89
N GLN A 233 -5.94 -18.67 13.32
CA GLN A 233 -6.76 -19.37 14.31
C GLN A 233 -6.54 -18.83 15.73
N LEU A 234 -5.29 -18.46 16.07
CA LEU A 234 -4.96 -17.84 17.35
C LEU A 234 -5.53 -16.41 17.44
N THR A 235 -5.49 -15.67 16.33
CA THR A 235 -6.10 -14.33 16.26
C THR A 235 -7.61 -14.41 16.45
N GLU A 236 -8.28 -15.33 15.73
CA GLU A 236 -9.73 -15.57 15.86
C GLU A 236 -10.13 -16.05 17.26
N ALA A 237 -9.24 -16.78 17.96
CA ALA A 237 -9.47 -17.22 19.33
C ALA A 237 -9.40 -16.10 20.38
N GLY A 238 -8.97 -14.89 20.00
CA GLY A 238 -8.90 -13.72 20.89
C GLY A 238 -7.50 -13.29 21.31
N ALA A 239 -6.44 -13.69 20.57
CA ALA A 239 -5.10 -13.18 20.82
C ALA A 239 -4.97 -11.72 20.35
N ASP A 240 -4.50 -10.83 21.23
CA ASP A 240 -4.18 -9.44 20.90
C ASP A 240 -2.95 -9.32 20.00
N LEU A 241 -2.01 -10.26 20.16
CA LEU A 241 -0.78 -10.36 19.39
C LEU A 241 -0.48 -11.83 19.09
N VAL A 242 -0.01 -12.12 17.88
CA VAL A 242 0.53 -13.44 17.55
C VAL A 242 1.99 -13.31 17.12
N VAL A 243 2.88 -14.07 17.77
CA VAL A 243 4.32 -14.04 17.52
C VAL A 243 4.84 -15.42 17.13
N THR A 244 5.89 -15.47 16.33
CA THR A 244 6.59 -16.71 15.99
C THR A 244 7.83 -16.93 16.86
N ASP A 245 8.41 -15.84 17.38
CA ASP A 245 9.51 -15.82 18.33
C ASP A 245 9.14 -14.96 19.54
N LEU A 246 9.31 -15.49 20.75
CA LEU A 246 9.03 -14.77 22.00
C LEU A 246 9.97 -13.57 22.24
N ALA A 247 11.09 -13.47 21.51
CA ALA A 247 11.97 -12.32 21.52
C ALA A 247 11.35 -11.07 20.86
N GLU A 248 10.29 -11.23 20.06
CA GLU A 248 9.52 -10.12 19.48
C GLU A 248 8.72 -9.36 20.55
N LEU A 249 8.55 -9.94 21.74
CA LEU A 249 7.73 -9.36 22.79
C LEU A 249 8.48 -8.27 23.58
N PRO A 250 7.98 -7.02 23.60
CA PRO A 250 8.54 -5.95 24.42
C PRO A 250 8.13 -6.14 25.89
N LEU A 251 8.66 -7.17 26.56
CA LEU A 251 8.40 -7.44 27.98
C LEU A 251 9.62 -7.17 28.88
N ILE A 252 10.83 -7.12 28.32
CA ILE A 252 12.09 -6.89 29.04
C ILE A 252 12.96 -5.86 28.32
N ALA A 253 13.71 -5.03 29.07
CA ALA A 253 14.62 -4.04 28.49
C ALA A 253 15.85 -4.73 27.86
N HIS A 254 16.10 -4.48 26.58
CA HIS A 254 17.21 -5.10 25.85
C HIS A 254 18.57 -4.63 26.38
N THR A 255 19.23 -5.44 27.20
CA THR A 255 20.56 -5.17 27.74
C THR A 255 21.65 -5.74 26.84
N GLY A 256 22.27 -4.87 26.03
CA GLY A 256 23.73 -4.85 25.82
C GLY A 256 24.48 -6.02 25.17
N VAL A 257 23.82 -7.01 24.58
CA VAL A 257 24.50 -8.04 23.76
C VAL A 257 24.00 -7.91 22.32
N THR A 258 24.91 -7.63 21.39
CA THR A 258 24.65 -7.70 19.95
C THR A 258 24.30 -9.13 19.58
N PHE A 259 23.00 -9.40 19.40
CA PHE A 259 22.51 -10.60 18.74
C PHE A 259 22.38 -10.33 17.24
N ALA A 260 22.64 -11.39 16.46
CA ALA A 260 22.29 -11.43 15.04
C ALA A 260 20.82 -10.98 14.87
N GLU A 261 20.58 -10.22 13.80
CA GLU A 261 19.32 -9.54 13.52
C GLU A 261 18.10 -10.46 13.77
N PRO A 262 16.99 -9.91 14.32
CA PRO A 262 15.73 -10.65 14.39
C PRO A 262 15.45 -11.26 13.01
N SER A 263 14.91 -12.49 12.98
CA SER A 263 14.39 -13.05 11.74
C SER A 263 13.51 -11.99 11.08
N PRO A 264 13.81 -11.56 9.85
CA PRO A 264 13.16 -10.40 9.26
C PRO A 264 11.65 -10.66 9.21
N THR A 265 10.88 -9.82 9.89
CA THR A 265 9.45 -9.70 9.64
C THR A 265 9.30 -9.34 8.17
N ARG A 266 8.84 -10.29 7.36
CA ARG A 266 8.64 -10.12 5.92
C ARG A 266 7.58 -9.03 5.71
N TRP A 267 8.01 -7.85 5.29
CA TRP A 267 7.21 -6.64 5.00
C TRP A 267 7.35 -6.31 3.49
N CYS A 268 6.58 -5.41 2.87
CA CYS A 268 6.80 -5.00 1.46
C CYS A 268 6.86 -6.12 0.39
N GLY A 269 6.11 -7.22 0.54
CA GLY A 269 6.25 -8.40 -0.34
C GLY A 269 7.48 -9.28 -0.02
N GLY A 270 7.95 -9.28 1.22
CA GLY A 270 9.06 -10.12 1.70
C GLY A 270 10.40 -9.40 1.85
N ALA A 271 10.40 -8.08 1.88
CA ALA A 271 11.55 -7.27 2.22
C ALA A 271 11.95 -7.39 3.70
N THR A 272 13.23 -7.21 3.98
CA THR A 272 13.81 -7.08 5.31
C THR A 272 13.76 -5.61 5.74
N THR A 273 13.27 -5.37 6.96
CA THR A 273 13.05 -4.01 7.50
C THR A 273 14.27 -3.48 8.26
N THR A 274 15.39 -4.20 8.25
CA THR A 274 16.54 -3.99 9.14
C THR A 274 17.50 -2.90 8.66
N THR A 275 17.31 -2.31 7.48
CA THR A 275 18.27 -1.37 6.90
C THR A 275 18.46 -0.10 7.73
N ALA A 276 19.72 0.23 7.97
CA ALA A 276 20.13 1.40 8.73
C ALA A 276 19.84 2.69 7.94
N GLY A 277 18.63 3.23 8.05
CA GLY A 277 18.31 4.56 7.51
C GLY A 277 16.90 4.75 6.96
N GLY A 278 16.16 3.69 6.65
CA GLY A 278 14.84 3.81 6.00
C GLY A 278 14.93 4.34 4.57
N TRP A 279 15.96 3.91 3.83
CA TRP A 279 16.23 4.31 2.43
C TRP A 279 16.35 3.12 1.47
N ASN A 280 16.36 1.89 1.98
CA ASN A 280 16.61 0.70 1.18
C ASN A 280 15.48 -0.29 1.37
N LEU A 281 14.95 -0.76 0.24
CA LEU A 281 13.98 -1.84 0.19
C LEU A 281 14.72 -3.11 -0.24
N ILE A 282 15.04 -3.97 0.73
CA ILE A 282 15.90 -5.15 0.55
C ILE A 282 15.09 -6.42 0.59
N TYR A 283 15.30 -7.32 -0.37
CA TYR A 283 14.72 -8.65 -0.43
C TYR A 283 15.82 -9.72 -0.42
N ASP A 284 15.87 -10.49 0.66
CA ASP A 284 16.73 -11.67 0.76
C ASP A 284 15.91 -12.92 0.49
N GLY A 285 16.19 -13.58 -0.64
CA GLY A 285 15.43 -14.73 -1.11
C GLY A 285 14.36 -14.42 -2.16
N PHE A 286 14.08 -15.42 -2.98
CA PHE A 286 13.14 -15.33 -4.10
C PHE A 286 11.84 -16.04 -3.75
N GLU A 287 10.72 -15.32 -3.83
CA GLU A 287 9.39 -15.85 -3.51
C GLU A 287 8.41 -15.59 -4.65
N PRO A 288 8.13 -16.59 -5.51
CA PRO A 288 7.33 -16.39 -6.72
C PRO A 288 5.96 -15.74 -6.49
N ALA A 289 5.34 -15.99 -5.34
CA ALA A 289 4.03 -15.43 -5.00
C ALA A 289 4.04 -13.90 -4.79
N HIS A 290 5.19 -13.32 -4.45
CA HIS A 290 5.33 -11.90 -4.14
C HIS A 290 6.00 -11.10 -5.28
N GLU A 291 6.59 -11.76 -6.28
CA GLU A 291 7.36 -11.10 -7.34
C GLU A 291 6.56 -10.03 -8.08
N GLY A 292 5.30 -10.28 -8.44
CA GLY A 292 4.48 -9.27 -9.15
C GLY A 292 4.35 -7.94 -8.38
N ALA A 293 4.25 -7.98 -7.05
CA ALA A 293 4.22 -6.79 -6.20
C ALA A 293 5.62 -6.17 -6.04
N ARG A 294 6.66 -7.00 -5.85
CA ARG A 294 8.06 -6.55 -5.80
C ARG A 294 8.47 -5.81 -7.07
N GLU A 295 8.06 -6.29 -8.23
CA GLU A 295 8.32 -5.66 -9.51
C GLU A 295 7.69 -4.27 -9.62
N ALA A 296 6.48 -4.07 -9.08
CA ALA A 296 5.83 -2.76 -9.04
C ALA A 296 6.57 -1.82 -8.07
N LEU A 297 6.86 -2.27 -6.85
CA LEU A 297 7.57 -1.51 -5.80
C LEU A 297 9.03 -1.21 -6.17
N CYS A 298 9.67 -2.07 -6.97
CA CYS A 298 11.04 -1.90 -7.44
C CYS A 298 11.11 -1.27 -8.85
N THR A 299 10.02 -0.67 -9.33
CA THR A 299 10.05 0.11 -10.57
C THR A 299 11.10 1.20 -10.46
N THR A 300 11.84 1.39 -11.55
CA THR A 300 12.77 2.50 -11.72
C THR A 300 12.24 3.38 -12.85
N GLY A 301 12.37 4.70 -12.72
CA GLY A 301 11.74 5.66 -13.62
C GLY A 301 12.14 7.11 -13.36
N ASN A 302 11.83 7.98 -14.32
CA ASN A 302 12.27 9.38 -14.32
C ASN A 302 11.18 10.40 -14.71
N GLY A 303 9.91 9.99 -14.74
CA GLY A 303 8.75 10.81 -15.11
C GLY A 303 8.44 10.82 -16.61
N TYR A 304 9.36 10.36 -17.46
CA TYR A 304 9.13 10.15 -18.88
C TYR A 304 9.14 8.67 -19.25
N TRP A 305 10.11 7.92 -18.73
CA TRP A 305 10.33 6.49 -18.96
C TRP A 305 10.42 5.78 -17.61
N ALA A 306 9.63 4.71 -17.45
CA ALA A 306 9.77 3.79 -16.33
C ALA A 306 9.80 2.33 -16.81
N THR A 307 10.51 1.48 -16.05
CA THR A 307 10.53 0.03 -16.25
C THR A 307 10.34 -0.65 -14.90
N ARG A 308 9.40 -1.59 -14.84
CA ARG A 308 9.14 -2.42 -13.66
C ARG A 308 10.41 -3.12 -13.21
N GLY A 309 10.54 -3.37 -11.91
CA GLY A 309 11.71 -3.99 -11.29
C GLY A 309 11.89 -5.48 -11.58
N ALA A 310 11.35 -6.00 -12.68
CA ALA A 310 11.47 -7.38 -13.11
C ALA A 310 12.93 -7.78 -13.36
N SER A 311 13.24 -9.07 -13.24
CA SER A 311 14.61 -9.54 -13.50
C SER A 311 14.94 -9.36 -14.99
N PRO A 312 16.09 -8.74 -15.35
CA PRO A 312 16.52 -8.64 -16.73
C PRO A 312 16.43 -9.98 -17.48
N GLY A 313 15.74 -9.98 -18.63
CA GLY A 313 15.60 -11.16 -19.49
C GLY A 313 14.50 -12.17 -19.13
N CYS A 314 13.70 -11.91 -18.07
CA CYS A 314 12.49 -12.68 -17.80
C CYS A 314 11.43 -12.46 -18.88
N VAL A 315 10.34 -13.25 -18.83
CA VAL A 315 9.21 -13.13 -19.74
C VAL A 315 7.94 -12.93 -18.94
N ALA A 316 6.90 -12.37 -19.57
CA ALA A 316 5.60 -12.24 -18.93
C ALA A 316 4.98 -13.63 -18.73
N ASP A 317 4.79 -14.03 -17.47
CA ASP A 317 4.20 -15.30 -17.06
C ASP A 317 3.38 -15.15 -15.75
N ALA A 318 3.20 -16.23 -14.99
CA ALA A 318 2.44 -16.19 -13.74
C ALA A 318 3.17 -15.49 -12.59
N VAL A 319 4.51 -15.43 -12.66
CA VAL A 319 5.41 -14.90 -11.63
C VAL A 319 5.88 -13.51 -12.02
N HIS A 320 6.38 -13.36 -13.24
CA HIS A 320 7.05 -12.17 -13.74
C HIS A 320 6.20 -11.38 -14.73
N TYR A 321 6.31 -10.06 -14.67
CA TYR A 321 5.72 -9.16 -15.63
C TYR A 321 6.69 -8.02 -15.99
N PRO A 322 7.59 -8.22 -16.98
CA PRO A 322 8.41 -7.14 -17.50
C PRO A 322 7.52 -6.12 -18.23
N GLY A 323 7.49 -4.89 -17.73
CA GLY A 323 6.70 -3.79 -18.29
C GLY A 323 7.55 -2.54 -18.40
N THR A 324 7.53 -1.92 -19.58
CA THR A 324 8.17 -0.63 -19.84
C THR A 324 7.14 0.36 -20.35
N TYR A 325 7.06 1.52 -19.72
CA TYR A 325 6.04 2.52 -20.03
C TYR A 325 6.68 3.89 -20.30
N LEU A 326 6.10 4.59 -21.28
CA LEU A 326 6.52 5.93 -21.69
C LEU A 326 5.34 6.89 -21.51
N ALA A 327 5.61 8.06 -20.93
CA ALA A 327 4.59 9.04 -20.61
C ALA A 327 3.80 9.47 -21.86
N GLY A 328 2.47 9.36 -21.80
CA GLY A 328 1.57 9.83 -22.87
C GLY A 328 1.43 8.90 -24.09
N ILE A 329 1.97 7.68 -24.04
CA ILE A 329 1.87 6.71 -25.14
C ILE A 329 0.67 5.78 -24.94
N TYR A 330 -0.47 6.20 -25.48
CA TYR A 330 -1.71 5.43 -25.45
C TYR A 330 -2.04 4.89 -26.84
N ASN A 331 -2.73 3.75 -26.87
CA ASN A 331 -3.26 3.18 -28.09
C ASN A 331 -4.56 2.44 -27.82
N ARG A 332 -5.44 2.46 -28.81
CA ARG A 332 -6.72 1.80 -28.79
C ARG A 332 -6.76 0.52 -29.59
N VAL A 333 -7.53 -0.42 -29.09
CA VAL A 333 -7.72 -1.76 -29.64
C VAL A 333 -9.19 -2.15 -29.51
N THR A 334 -9.72 -2.79 -30.55
CA THR A 334 -11.07 -3.36 -30.53
C THR A 334 -10.99 -4.84 -30.25
N THR A 335 -11.83 -5.32 -29.34
CA THR A 335 -11.99 -6.73 -28.95
C THR A 335 -13.39 -7.18 -29.34
N ARG A 336 -13.49 -8.30 -30.05
CA ARG A 336 -14.77 -8.98 -30.27
C ARG A 336 -15.13 -9.80 -29.03
N LEU A 337 -16.08 -9.32 -28.23
CA LEU A 337 -16.70 -10.10 -27.17
C LEU A 337 -17.92 -10.86 -27.74
N ASP A 338 -18.50 -11.78 -26.96
CA ASP A 338 -19.52 -12.72 -27.45
C ASP A 338 -20.77 -12.00 -28.00
N ASP A 339 -21.13 -10.85 -27.45
CA ASP A 339 -22.34 -10.09 -27.74
C ASP A 339 -22.11 -8.69 -28.35
N HIS A 340 -20.90 -8.14 -28.27
CA HIS A 340 -20.57 -6.83 -28.83
C HIS A 340 -19.06 -6.64 -29.14
N ASP A 341 -18.72 -5.53 -29.79
CA ASP A 341 -17.33 -5.08 -29.93
C ASP A 341 -17.00 -4.08 -28.82
N ASP A 342 -15.97 -4.36 -28.02
CA ASP A 342 -15.46 -3.44 -27.00
C ASP A 342 -14.22 -2.71 -27.54
N GLU A 343 -14.22 -1.39 -27.45
CA GLU A 343 -13.09 -0.56 -27.84
C GLU A 343 -12.46 0.05 -26.58
N SER A 344 -11.21 -0.31 -26.31
CA SER A 344 -10.49 0.11 -25.11
C SER A 344 -9.16 0.77 -25.46
N GLU A 345 -8.85 1.85 -24.74
CA GLU A 345 -7.53 2.49 -24.78
C GLU A 345 -6.71 2.11 -23.55
N HIS A 346 -5.42 1.92 -23.79
CA HIS A 346 -4.46 1.56 -22.76
C HIS A 346 -3.18 2.35 -22.95
N LEU A 347 -2.52 2.67 -21.83
CA LEU A 347 -1.10 3.02 -21.81
C LEU A 347 -0.31 1.82 -22.33
N VAL A 348 0.49 2.04 -23.37
CA VAL A 348 1.14 0.96 -24.13
C VAL A 348 2.36 0.43 -23.37
N ASN A 349 2.45 -0.90 -23.22
CA ASN A 349 3.70 -1.56 -22.85
C ASN A 349 4.67 -1.49 -24.04
N ALA A 350 5.74 -0.71 -23.91
CA ALA A 350 6.76 -0.48 -24.93
C ALA A 350 7.75 -1.66 -25.02
N PRO A 351 8.51 -1.80 -26.12
CA PRO A 351 9.45 -2.92 -26.28
C PRO A 351 10.42 -3.04 -25.11
N ASP A 352 10.64 -4.27 -24.62
CA ASP A 352 11.45 -4.53 -23.44
C ASP A 352 12.94 -4.45 -23.79
N TRP A 353 13.55 -3.36 -23.36
CA TRP A 353 14.97 -3.09 -23.53
C TRP A 353 15.85 -3.83 -22.51
N THR A 354 15.29 -4.46 -21.47
CA THR A 354 16.06 -4.99 -20.34
C THR A 354 16.67 -6.36 -20.58
N VAL A 355 16.35 -7.03 -21.70
CA VAL A 355 16.75 -8.42 -21.94
C VAL A 355 18.28 -8.60 -21.88
N LEU A 356 18.74 -9.23 -20.80
CA LEU A 356 20.11 -9.66 -20.55
C LEU A 356 20.05 -11.08 -19.97
N ARG A 357 20.56 -12.05 -20.73
CA ARG A 357 20.48 -13.47 -20.40
C ARG A 357 21.87 -14.06 -20.29
N VAL A 358 22.14 -14.80 -19.21
CA VAL A 358 23.47 -15.35 -18.92
C VAL A 358 23.39 -16.85 -18.79
N ARG A 359 24.27 -17.58 -19.48
CA ARG A 359 24.44 -19.03 -19.32
C ARG A 359 25.90 -19.41 -19.40
N ALA A 360 26.32 -20.39 -18.59
CA ALA A 360 27.62 -21.03 -18.79
C ALA A 360 27.65 -21.73 -20.17
N ASP A 361 28.82 -21.95 -20.76
CA ASP A 361 28.93 -22.67 -22.03
C ASP A 361 28.29 -24.07 -21.94
N GLN A 362 27.38 -24.37 -22.89
CA GLN A 362 26.46 -25.52 -22.90
C GLN A 362 25.59 -25.72 -21.64
N GLY A 363 25.52 -24.75 -20.73
CA GLY A 363 24.71 -24.79 -19.50
C GLY A 363 23.32 -24.16 -19.63
N PRO A 364 22.44 -24.34 -18.63
CA PRO A 364 21.12 -23.72 -18.60
C PRO A 364 21.22 -22.20 -18.44
N LEU A 365 20.13 -21.51 -18.79
CA LEU A 365 19.98 -20.08 -18.52
C LEU A 365 19.90 -19.84 -17.01
N LEU A 366 20.66 -18.87 -16.51
CA LEU A 366 20.62 -18.44 -15.12
C LEU A 366 19.59 -17.32 -14.94
N TYR A 367 18.59 -17.55 -14.10
CA TYR A 367 17.54 -16.58 -13.77
C TYR A 367 17.03 -16.80 -12.34
N PRO A 368 16.48 -15.77 -11.66
CA PRO A 368 15.90 -15.94 -10.33
C PRO A 368 14.84 -17.05 -10.29
N GLY A 369 14.97 -17.98 -9.34
CA GLY A 369 14.07 -19.12 -9.18
C GLY A 369 14.45 -20.38 -9.97
N CYS A 370 15.50 -20.36 -10.78
CA CYS A 370 16.00 -21.58 -11.42
C CYS A 370 16.58 -22.56 -10.38
N PRO A 371 16.61 -23.89 -10.66
CA PRO A 371 17.10 -24.90 -9.72
C PRO A 371 18.55 -24.67 -9.23
N GLU A 372 19.37 -24.04 -10.06
CA GLU A 372 20.77 -23.75 -9.76
C GLU A 372 20.95 -22.58 -8.78
N MET A 373 19.90 -21.78 -8.50
CA MET A 373 20.02 -20.61 -7.63
C MET A 373 20.24 -21.01 -6.17
N ILE A 374 21.35 -20.54 -5.59
CA ILE A 374 21.73 -20.78 -4.19
C ILE A 374 21.73 -19.51 -3.33
N GLY A 375 21.49 -18.35 -3.93
CA GLY A 375 21.36 -17.09 -3.22
C GLY A 375 20.70 -16.02 -4.08
N HIS A 376 19.87 -15.19 -3.44
CA HIS A 376 19.16 -14.07 -4.07
C HIS A 376 19.15 -12.90 -3.09
N HIS A 377 19.57 -11.74 -3.58
CA HIS A 377 19.51 -10.48 -2.88
C HIS A 377 19.09 -9.38 -3.86
N GLN A 378 18.13 -8.56 -3.49
CA GLN A 378 17.68 -7.42 -4.28
C GLN A 378 17.56 -6.19 -3.36
N ASP A 379 18.07 -5.05 -3.79
CA ASP A 379 18.10 -3.81 -3.02
C ASP A 379 17.71 -2.65 -3.94
N LEU A 380 16.58 -2.01 -3.64
CA LEU A 380 16.23 -0.72 -4.20
C LEU A 380 16.67 0.39 -3.23
N ASP A 381 17.72 1.11 -3.61
CA ASP A 381 18.17 2.31 -2.89
C ASP A 381 17.32 3.51 -3.35
N LEU A 382 16.39 3.94 -2.49
CA LEU A 382 15.49 5.07 -2.74
C LEU A 382 16.24 6.41 -2.78
N ARG A 383 17.38 6.50 -2.08
CA ARG A 383 18.19 7.72 -2.04
C ARG A 383 18.96 7.90 -3.34
N ALA A 384 19.45 6.81 -3.92
CA ALA A 384 20.20 6.80 -5.16
C ALA A 384 19.33 6.60 -6.41
N GLY A 385 18.14 6.02 -6.26
CA GLY A 385 17.26 5.59 -7.36
C GLY A 385 17.78 4.43 -8.18
N VAL A 386 18.56 3.54 -7.56
CA VAL A 386 19.23 2.42 -8.24
C VAL A 386 18.70 1.10 -7.70
N LEU A 387 18.24 0.23 -8.61
CA LEU A 387 17.90 -1.14 -8.30
C LEU A 387 19.12 -2.03 -8.50
N THR A 388 19.56 -2.69 -7.43
CA THR A 388 20.65 -3.68 -7.45
C THR A 388 20.09 -5.07 -7.20
N ARG A 389 20.56 -6.07 -7.94
CA ARG A 389 20.23 -7.48 -7.69
C ARG A 389 21.48 -8.32 -7.78
N THR A 390 21.71 -9.16 -6.79
CA THR A 390 22.83 -10.12 -6.73
C THR A 390 22.28 -11.53 -6.58
N ASN A 391 22.53 -12.37 -7.57
CA ASN A 391 22.16 -13.78 -7.56
C ASN A 391 23.42 -14.65 -7.58
N ARG A 392 23.38 -15.77 -6.87
CA ARG A 392 24.43 -16.79 -6.90
C ARG A 392 23.84 -18.10 -7.38
N TYR A 393 24.52 -18.73 -8.33
CA TYR A 393 24.10 -19.98 -8.96
C TYR A 393 25.18 -21.03 -8.80
N ARG A 394 24.80 -22.27 -8.54
CA ARG A 394 25.69 -23.44 -8.53
C ARG A 394 25.17 -24.47 -9.50
N ASP A 395 26.00 -24.80 -10.49
CA ASP A 395 25.64 -25.80 -11.48
C ASP A 395 25.89 -27.25 -11.00
N SER A 396 25.56 -28.22 -11.85
CA SER A 396 25.73 -29.65 -11.57
C SER A 396 27.19 -30.10 -11.43
N LEU A 397 28.16 -29.28 -11.85
CA LEU A 397 29.59 -29.51 -11.67
C LEU A 397 30.12 -28.86 -10.39
N GLY A 398 29.26 -28.21 -9.62
CA GLY A 398 29.62 -27.52 -8.38
C GLY A 398 30.24 -26.13 -8.59
N ARG A 399 30.26 -25.63 -9.83
CA ARG A 399 30.81 -24.31 -10.16
C ARG A 399 29.86 -23.21 -9.72
N THR A 400 30.37 -22.22 -9.01
CA THR A 400 29.59 -21.11 -8.48
C THR A 400 29.77 -19.85 -9.35
N THR A 401 28.66 -19.32 -9.84
CA THR A 401 28.62 -18.08 -10.65
C THR A 401 27.78 -17.04 -9.93
N ARG A 402 28.33 -15.83 -9.77
CA ARG A 402 27.63 -14.67 -9.23
C ARG A 402 27.28 -13.70 -10.34
N LEU A 403 26.02 -13.28 -10.37
CA LEU A 403 25.52 -12.23 -11.25
C LEU A 403 25.09 -11.03 -10.40
N THR A 404 25.62 -9.85 -10.69
CA THR A 404 25.20 -8.60 -10.05
C THR A 404 24.72 -7.62 -11.11
N THR A 405 23.45 -7.20 -11.03
CA THR A 405 22.88 -6.18 -11.93
C THR A 405 22.61 -4.88 -11.18
N ARG A 406 22.95 -3.73 -11.77
CA ARG A 406 22.52 -2.40 -11.32
C ARG A 406 21.73 -1.72 -12.44
N GLN A 407 20.55 -1.18 -12.13
CA GLN A 407 19.64 -0.60 -13.12
C GLN A 407 19.04 0.73 -12.65
N PHE A 408 18.90 1.68 -13.58
CA PHE A 408 18.18 2.94 -13.38
C PHE A 408 17.77 3.59 -14.71
N GLN A 409 16.82 4.53 -14.65
CA GLN A 409 16.45 5.46 -15.71
C GLN A 409 17.02 6.83 -15.34
N SER A 410 17.78 7.43 -16.25
CA SER A 410 18.54 8.64 -15.93
C SER A 410 17.60 9.81 -15.64
N LEU A 411 17.85 10.53 -14.54
CA LEU A 411 17.12 11.75 -14.20
C LEU A 411 17.64 12.96 -14.98
N THR A 412 18.93 12.96 -15.33
CA THR A 412 19.56 14.06 -16.06
C THR A 412 19.39 13.93 -17.58
N HIS A 413 19.13 12.71 -18.06
CA HIS A 413 18.84 12.40 -19.45
C HIS A 413 17.57 11.55 -19.52
N PRO A 414 16.37 12.16 -19.52
CA PRO A 414 15.10 11.42 -19.37
C PRO A 414 14.83 10.34 -20.42
N HIS A 415 15.53 10.40 -21.56
CA HIS A 415 15.43 9.45 -22.67
C HIS A 415 16.49 8.33 -22.63
N LEU A 416 17.29 8.24 -21.57
CA LEU A 416 18.31 7.21 -21.40
C LEU A 416 18.02 6.32 -20.18
N ALA A 417 18.28 5.03 -20.32
CA ALA A 417 18.26 4.05 -19.25
C ALA A 417 19.51 3.16 -19.33
N ALA A 418 19.94 2.59 -18.20
CA ALA A 418 21.16 1.81 -18.14
C ALA A 418 21.04 0.59 -17.22
N ILE A 419 21.67 -0.51 -17.63
CA ILE A 419 21.92 -1.70 -16.82
C ILE A 419 23.43 -1.97 -16.85
N GLU A 420 24.03 -2.23 -15.69
CA GLU A 420 25.35 -2.83 -15.59
C GLU A 420 25.18 -4.25 -15.05
N LEU A 421 25.84 -5.22 -15.69
CA LEU A 421 25.86 -6.63 -15.30
C LEU A 421 27.31 -7.04 -15.02
N GLY A 422 27.61 -7.38 -13.78
CA GLY A 422 28.81 -8.10 -13.37
C GLY A 422 28.59 -9.60 -13.43
N VAL A 423 29.47 -10.32 -14.12
CA VAL A 423 29.50 -11.79 -14.15
C VAL A 423 30.81 -12.26 -13.54
N GLU A 424 30.71 -12.98 -12.43
CA GLU A 424 31.86 -13.49 -11.69
C GLU A 424 31.80 -15.01 -11.59
N ALA A 425 32.86 -15.69 -12.05
CA ALA A 425 33.11 -17.08 -11.71
C ALA A 425 33.82 -17.12 -10.35
N GLU A 426 33.15 -17.55 -9.28
CA GLU A 426 33.73 -17.47 -7.93
C GLU A 426 34.86 -18.49 -7.72
N ASP A 427 34.70 -19.69 -8.27
CA ASP A 427 35.55 -20.86 -8.01
C ASP A 427 35.99 -21.61 -9.29
N TRP A 428 35.77 -21.03 -10.48
CA TRP A 428 36.02 -21.69 -11.75
C TRP A 428 36.51 -20.75 -12.86
N SER A 429 36.98 -21.33 -13.96
CA SER A 429 37.39 -20.62 -15.18
C SER A 429 36.73 -21.25 -16.40
N GLY A 430 36.40 -20.45 -17.41
CA GLY A 430 35.82 -20.95 -18.65
C GLY A 430 35.09 -19.84 -19.41
N THR A 431 34.10 -20.20 -20.21
CA THR A 431 33.33 -19.26 -21.01
C THR A 431 31.90 -19.13 -20.51
N VAL A 432 31.39 -17.90 -20.60
CA VAL A 432 29.98 -17.57 -20.38
C VAL A 432 29.43 -16.92 -21.64
N VAL A 433 28.17 -17.20 -21.95
CA VAL A 433 27.43 -16.53 -23.03
C VAL A 433 26.46 -15.54 -22.42
N VAL A 434 26.56 -14.28 -22.85
CA VAL A 434 25.67 -13.18 -22.48
C VAL A 434 24.91 -12.73 -23.72
N THR A 435 23.59 -12.86 -23.69
CA THR A 435 22.70 -12.41 -24.76
C THR A 435 22.02 -11.11 -24.35
N SER A 436 22.19 -10.04 -25.13
CA SER A 436 21.60 -8.71 -24.91
C SER A 436 20.67 -8.37 -26.06
N GLN A 437 19.38 -8.17 -25.80
CA GLN A 437 18.35 -7.98 -26.84
C GLN A 437 17.37 -6.86 -26.50
N ILE A 438 16.58 -6.43 -27.49
CA ILE A 438 15.32 -5.71 -27.26
C ILE A 438 14.19 -6.68 -27.61
N ASP A 439 13.21 -6.91 -26.72
CA ASP A 439 12.04 -7.74 -27.03
C ASP A 439 10.85 -6.89 -27.47
N GLY A 440 10.53 -6.99 -28.76
CA GLY A 440 9.39 -6.35 -29.39
C GLY A 440 8.06 -7.09 -29.23
N GLN A 441 8.06 -8.32 -28.71
CA GLN A 441 6.86 -9.17 -28.61
C GLN A 441 6.00 -8.87 -27.36
N VAL A 442 6.11 -7.67 -26.82
CA VAL A 442 5.36 -7.22 -25.64
C VAL A 442 3.86 -7.05 -25.93
N ALA A 443 3.06 -7.17 -24.89
CA ALA A 443 1.63 -6.91 -24.91
C ALA A 443 1.16 -6.51 -23.52
N ASN A 444 0.09 -5.73 -23.44
CA ASN A 444 -0.57 -5.39 -22.19
C ASN A 444 -1.32 -6.62 -21.64
N ARG A 445 -0.83 -7.19 -20.54
CA ARG A 445 -1.38 -8.40 -19.89
C ARG A 445 -1.24 -8.36 -18.36
N ASN A 446 -0.92 -7.20 -17.78
CA ASN A 446 -0.62 -7.10 -16.35
C ASN A 446 -1.88 -7.31 -15.49
N VAL A 447 -3.02 -6.81 -15.97
CA VAL A 447 -4.30 -6.77 -15.25
C VAL A 447 -5.12 -8.02 -15.56
N ALA A 448 -5.50 -8.76 -14.52
CA ALA A 448 -6.22 -10.03 -14.71
C ALA A 448 -7.63 -9.83 -15.27
N ALA A 449 -8.31 -8.74 -14.89
CA ALA A 449 -9.66 -8.41 -15.35
C ALA A 449 -9.72 -8.09 -16.85
N ASP A 450 -8.64 -7.57 -17.43
CA ASP A 450 -8.55 -7.23 -18.86
C ASP A 450 -8.13 -8.42 -19.73
N ARG A 451 -8.00 -9.64 -19.17
CA ARG A 451 -7.49 -10.83 -19.92
C ARG A 451 -8.29 -11.16 -21.17
N ALA A 452 -9.59 -10.89 -21.18
CA ALA A 452 -10.45 -11.11 -22.33
C ALA A 452 -10.24 -10.08 -23.46
N LEU A 453 -9.62 -8.95 -23.14
CA LEU A 453 -9.36 -7.85 -24.07
C LEU A 453 -8.09 -8.08 -24.87
N ASN A 454 -8.07 -7.52 -26.07
CA ASN A 454 -6.90 -7.58 -26.95
C ASN A 454 -5.78 -6.66 -26.45
N GLY A 455 -4.79 -7.21 -25.76
CA GLY A 455 -3.64 -6.43 -25.28
C GLY A 455 -2.52 -6.11 -26.29
N ARG A 456 -2.70 -6.38 -27.60
CA ARG A 456 -1.64 -6.15 -28.60
C ARG A 456 -1.77 -4.77 -29.23
N HIS A 457 -1.05 -3.79 -28.68
CA HIS A 457 -1.08 -2.39 -29.14
C HIS A 457 -0.03 -2.04 -30.20
N LEU A 458 1.04 -2.84 -30.32
CA LEU A 458 2.14 -2.61 -31.26
C LEU A 458 2.00 -3.51 -32.50
N SER A 459 2.32 -2.95 -33.66
CA SER A 459 2.61 -3.74 -34.86
C SER A 459 3.91 -4.52 -34.70
N SER A 460 4.12 -5.52 -35.56
CA SER A 460 5.47 -6.08 -35.74
C SER A 460 6.46 -4.96 -36.05
N GLY A 461 7.60 -4.98 -35.36
CA GLY A 461 8.64 -3.98 -35.53
C GLY A 461 9.67 -4.37 -36.58
N HIS A 462 10.60 -3.46 -36.81
CA HIS A 462 11.79 -3.69 -37.62
C HIS A 462 13.03 -3.27 -36.85
N HIS A 463 14.18 -3.84 -37.23
CA HIS A 463 15.44 -3.56 -36.56
C HIS A 463 16.56 -3.26 -37.53
N ARG A 464 17.57 -2.57 -37.02
CA ARG A 464 18.81 -2.28 -37.74
C ARG A 464 19.99 -2.37 -36.77
N ALA A 465 21.01 -3.15 -37.13
CA ALA A 465 22.30 -3.05 -36.47
C ALA A 465 22.96 -1.72 -36.88
N LEU A 466 23.33 -0.91 -35.90
CA LEU A 466 24.05 0.36 -36.12
C LEU A 466 25.55 0.12 -36.20
N ASP A 467 26.05 -0.80 -35.38
CA ASP A 467 27.41 -1.32 -35.37
C ASP A 467 27.39 -2.78 -34.81
N ASP A 468 28.55 -3.31 -34.41
CA ASP A 468 28.68 -4.68 -33.87
C ASP A 468 28.07 -4.86 -32.47
N ARG A 469 27.78 -3.77 -31.76
CA ARG A 469 27.39 -3.72 -30.35
C ARG A 469 26.07 -3.00 -30.10
N THR A 470 25.56 -2.28 -31.09
CA THR A 470 24.42 -1.37 -30.99
C THR A 470 23.33 -1.76 -31.97
N VAL A 471 22.12 -1.94 -31.44
CA VAL A 471 20.93 -2.29 -32.20
C VAL A 471 19.86 -1.23 -32.04
N LEU A 472 19.17 -0.90 -33.12
CA LEU A 472 17.96 -0.09 -33.13
C LEU A 472 16.75 -1.00 -33.41
N TYR A 473 15.71 -0.87 -32.61
CA TYR A 473 14.39 -1.47 -32.83
C TYR A 473 13.32 -0.39 -32.90
N GLU A 474 12.43 -0.50 -33.86
CA GLU A 474 11.31 0.43 -34.07
C GLU A 474 10.00 -0.34 -34.16
N ALA A 475 8.99 0.12 -33.43
CA ALA A 475 7.62 -0.37 -33.50
C ALA A 475 6.64 0.81 -33.61
N VAL A 476 5.43 0.54 -34.08
CA VAL A 476 4.38 1.55 -34.24
C VAL A 476 3.11 1.08 -33.54
N THR A 477 2.44 1.98 -32.84
CA THR A 477 1.12 1.68 -32.27
C THR A 477 0.06 1.55 -33.37
N GLY A 478 -0.84 0.58 -33.23
CA GLY A 478 -1.77 0.20 -34.30
C GLY A 478 -2.75 1.30 -34.72
N GLN A 479 -3.42 1.94 -33.75
CA GLN A 479 -4.43 2.97 -34.00
C GLN A 479 -3.85 4.38 -33.93
N SER A 480 -3.05 4.68 -32.90
CA SER A 480 -2.52 6.03 -32.69
C SER A 480 -1.35 6.39 -33.60
N GLY A 481 -0.75 5.43 -34.31
CA GLY A 481 0.33 5.66 -35.28
C GLY A 481 1.62 6.20 -34.68
N ILE A 482 1.82 6.04 -33.37
CA ILE A 482 2.99 6.52 -32.65
C ILE A 482 4.14 5.55 -32.89
N THR A 483 5.19 6.02 -33.58
CA THR A 483 6.47 5.31 -33.65
C THR A 483 7.20 5.41 -32.32
N ILE A 484 7.67 4.27 -31.82
CA ILE A 484 8.57 4.10 -30.67
C ILE A 484 9.87 3.50 -31.18
N ALA A 485 10.98 4.19 -30.97
CA ALA A 485 12.32 3.74 -31.36
C ALA A 485 13.19 3.57 -30.12
N ILE A 486 13.83 2.42 -29.98
CA ILE A 486 14.78 2.12 -28.90
C ILE A 486 16.10 1.68 -29.53
N ALA A 487 17.17 2.40 -29.21
CA ALA A 487 18.53 2.00 -29.54
C ALA A 487 19.23 1.48 -28.28
N ALA A 488 19.79 0.27 -28.31
CA ALA A 488 20.49 -0.33 -27.19
C ALA A 488 21.94 -0.68 -27.57
N ARG A 489 22.90 -0.16 -26.80
CA ARG A 489 24.33 -0.40 -26.94
C ARG A 489 24.81 -1.31 -25.82
N THR A 490 25.45 -2.42 -26.18
CA THR A 490 26.04 -3.38 -25.24
C THR A 490 27.56 -3.29 -25.29
N HIS A 491 28.21 -3.06 -24.16
CA HIS A 491 29.66 -2.93 -24.13
C HIS A 491 30.28 -3.64 -22.93
N THR A 492 31.45 -4.22 -23.16
CA THR A 492 32.36 -4.66 -22.10
C THR A 492 33.80 -4.24 -22.44
N ASP A 493 34.60 -3.95 -21.41
CA ASP A 493 36.04 -3.72 -21.55
C ASP A 493 36.82 -5.04 -21.76
N ALA A 494 36.22 -6.18 -21.38
CA ALA A 494 36.80 -7.48 -21.64
C ALA A 494 36.73 -7.79 -23.14
N ALA A 495 37.84 -8.26 -23.73
CA ALA A 495 37.83 -8.72 -25.11
C ALA A 495 36.96 -10.00 -25.21
N PRO A 496 35.86 -9.98 -26.00
CA PRO A 496 35.04 -11.17 -26.16
C PRO A 496 35.82 -12.24 -26.93
N VAL A 497 35.63 -13.50 -26.54
CA VAL A 497 36.10 -14.67 -27.28
C VAL A 497 35.37 -14.77 -28.62
N ASP A 498 34.08 -14.46 -28.60
CA ASP A 498 33.23 -14.40 -29.78
C ASP A 498 32.14 -13.34 -29.58
N LEU A 499 31.77 -12.65 -30.67
CA LEU A 499 30.72 -11.64 -30.70
C LEU A 499 29.89 -11.89 -31.95
N ARG A 500 28.60 -12.15 -31.76
CA ARG A 500 27.67 -12.46 -32.85
C ARG A 500 26.47 -11.55 -32.82
N PRO A 501 26.03 -11.01 -33.98
CA PRO A 501 24.74 -10.35 -34.06
C PRO A 501 23.64 -11.39 -33.84
N HIS A 502 22.60 -10.99 -33.09
CA HIS A 502 21.39 -11.75 -32.90
C HIS A 502 20.27 -11.05 -33.67
N SER A 503 19.92 -11.53 -34.86
CA SER A 503 19.09 -10.79 -35.83
C SER A 503 17.67 -11.33 -35.99
N GLU A 504 17.07 -11.83 -34.90
CA GLU A 504 15.64 -12.13 -34.88
C GLU A 504 14.82 -10.85 -35.04
N ILE A 505 13.81 -10.84 -35.92
CA ILE A 505 13.04 -9.64 -36.29
C ILE A 505 12.53 -8.91 -35.05
N GLU A 506 11.86 -9.65 -34.16
CA GLU A 506 11.22 -9.10 -32.96
C GLU A 506 12.12 -9.10 -31.73
N ARG A 507 13.33 -9.69 -31.82
CA ARG A 507 14.25 -9.82 -30.68
C ARG A 507 15.69 -9.52 -31.06
N PRO A 508 15.97 -8.39 -31.71
CA PRO A 508 17.30 -8.12 -32.22
C PRO A 508 18.27 -7.78 -31.08
N GLY A 509 19.55 -8.01 -31.29
CA GLY A 509 20.56 -7.85 -30.24
C GLY A 509 21.93 -8.38 -30.60
N VAL A 510 22.69 -8.71 -29.57
CA VAL A 510 24.04 -9.28 -29.67
C VAL A 510 24.23 -10.42 -28.67
N GLU A 511 25.05 -11.39 -29.05
CA GLU A 511 25.52 -12.45 -28.18
C GLU A 511 27.04 -12.33 -27.99
N LEU A 512 27.47 -12.27 -26.74
CA LEU A 512 28.86 -12.13 -26.32
C LEU A 512 29.30 -13.42 -25.63
N THR A 513 30.37 -14.04 -26.12
CA THR A 513 31.06 -15.11 -25.40
C THR A 513 32.27 -14.53 -24.69
N LEU A 514 32.30 -14.60 -23.37
CA LEU A 514 33.31 -13.97 -22.52
C LEU A 514 34.10 -15.04 -21.77
N ALA A 515 35.42 -14.87 -21.71
CA ALA A 515 36.28 -15.70 -20.87
C ALA A 515 36.24 -15.18 -19.43
N LEU A 516 36.00 -16.08 -18.48
CA LEU A 516 36.01 -15.81 -17.05
C LEU A 516 37.23 -16.44 -16.40
N ALA A 517 37.85 -15.70 -15.48
CA ALA A 517 38.85 -16.19 -14.55
C ALA A 517 38.27 -16.19 -13.12
N PRO A 518 38.74 -17.08 -12.21
CA PRO A 518 38.21 -17.16 -10.86
C PRO A 518 38.36 -15.83 -10.12
N ALA A 519 37.30 -15.40 -9.43
CA ALA A 519 37.21 -14.17 -8.64
C ALA A 519 37.56 -12.88 -9.40
N CYS A 520 37.47 -12.89 -10.73
CA CYS A 520 37.72 -11.74 -11.61
C CYS A 520 36.42 -11.40 -12.35
N PRO A 521 35.57 -10.51 -11.81
CA PRO A 521 34.30 -10.16 -12.44
C PRO A 521 34.52 -9.48 -13.80
N VAL A 522 33.74 -9.90 -14.79
CA VAL A 522 33.63 -9.19 -16.08
C VAL A 522 32.38 -8.33 -16.05
N VAL A 523 32.52 -7.05 -16.42
CA VAL A 523 31.43 -6.08 -16.43
C VAL A 523 30.92 -5.86 -17.84
N ILE A 524 29.60 -5.91 -18.00
CA ILE A 524 28.87 -5.60 -19.23
C ILE A 524 27.92 -4.44 -18.93
N GLU A 525 28.03 -3.36 -19.70
CA GLU A 525 27.10 -2.23 -19.67
C GLU A 525 26.12 -2.36 -20.83
N LYS A 526 24.84 -2.18 -20.55
CA LYS A 526 23.79 -2.01 -21.56
C LYS A 526 23.12 -0.66 -21.34
N ILE A 527 23.27 0.23 -22.32
CA ILE A 527 22.63 1.55 -22.30
C ILE A 527 21.58 1.57 -23.40
N ALA A 528 20.39 2.07 -23.08
CA ALA A 528 19.31 2.23 -24.02
C ALA A 528 18.90 3.69 -24.14
N ALA A 529 18.63 4.13 -25.37
CA ALA A 529 18.07 5.43 -25.69
C ALA A 529 16.70 5.24 -26.35
N VAL A 530 15.71 5.98 -25.90
CA VAL A 530 14.35 5.95 -26.45
C VAL A 530 13.99 7.26 -27.14
N ALA A 531 13.17 7.17 -28.18
CA ALA A 531 12.51 8.31 -28.78
C ALA A 531 11.12 7.90 -29.28
N THR A 532 10.20 8.85 -29.30
CA THR A 532 8.87 8.65 -29.87
C THR A 532 8.53 9.75 -30.86
N SER A 533 7.66 9.43 -31.82
CA SER A 533 7.13 10.41 -32.79
C SER A 533 6.29 11.53 -32.17
N ARG A 534 5.96 11.47 -30.86
CA ARG A 534 5.26 12.55 -30.13
C ARG A 534 6.17 13.70 -29.72
N GLU A 535 7.48 13.47 -29.64
CA GLU A 535 8.42 14.50 -29.23
C GLU A 535 8.53 15.61 -30.30
N ARG A 536 8.76 16.85 -29.85
CA ARG A 536 8.89 18.01 -30.74
C ARG A 536 10.31 18.16 -31.25
N GLY A 537 10.46 18.65 -32.48
CA GLY A 537 11.76 19.04 -33.04
C GLY A 537 12.63 17.89 -33.55
N LEU A 538 12.11 16.67 -33.69
CA LEU A 538 12.81 15.52 -34.27
C LEU A 538 12.49 15.32 -35.76
N SER A 539 13.44 14.74 -36.49
CA SER A 539 13.21 14.28 -37.88
C SER A 539 12.43 12.97 -37.90
N THR A 540 12.92 11.93 -37.21
CA THR A 540 12.23 10.67 -36.96
C THR A 540 12.62 10.15 -35.58
N ALA A 541 11.78 9.30 -34.97
CA ALA A 541 12.09 8.68 -33.69
C ALA A 541 13.40 7.87 -33.77
N ALA A 542 13.58 7.09 -34.85
CA ALA A 542 14.81 6.36 -35.12
C ALA A 542 16.07 7.23 -35.06
N LEU A 543 16.09 8.35 -35.79
CA LEU A 543 17.28 9.21 -35.86
C LEU A 543 17.57 9.85 -34.50
N ALA A 544 16.54 10.24 -33.75
CA ALA A 544 16.70 10.77 -32.40
C ALA A 544 17.26 9.73 -31.43
N ALA A 545 16.75 8.48 -31.47
CA ALA A 545 17.26 7.39 -30.63
C ALA A 545 18.73 7.05 -30.97
N VAL A 546 19.08 7.03 -32.26
CA VAL A 546 20.45 6.83 -32.75
C VAL A 546 21.39 7.93 -32.24
N GLN A 547 21.02 9.20 -32.44
CA GLN A 547 21.84 10.32 -31.99
C GLN A 547 22.07 10.28 -30.47
N ARG A 548 21.01 10.00 -29.71
CA ARG A 548 21.09 9.92 -28.24
C ARG A 548 21.99 8.78 -27.77
N ILE A 549 21.94 7.60 -28.41
CA ILE A 549 22.81 6.49 -28.02
C ILE A 549 24.27 6.74 -28.41
N ASP A 550 24.52 7.42 -29.52
CA ASP A 550 25.86 7.83 -29.96
C ASP A 550 26.49 8.81 -28.95
N GLU A 551 25.71 9.78 -28.47
CA GLU A 551 26.11 10.80 -27.49
C GLU A 551 26.10 10.28 -26.03
N ALA A 552 25.47 9.12 -25.77
CA ALA A 552 25.29 8.63 -24.41
C ALA A 552 26.63 8.36 -23.71
N PRO A 553 26.86 8.89 -22.49
CA PRO A 553 28.02 8.55 -21.67
C PRO A 553 28.02 7.07 -21.24
N ARG A 554 29.15 6.61 -20.69
CA ARG A 554 29.28 5.29 -20.05
C ARG A 554 28.46 5.20 -18.76
N PHE A 555 28.19 3.98 -18.29
CA PHE A 555 27.38 3.73 -17.08
C PHE A 555 27.86 4.55 -15.87
N GLY A 556 29.17 4.55 -15.60
CA GLY A 556 29.75 5.26 -14.45
C GLY A 556 29.46 6.77 -14.42
N ALA A 557 29.47 7.44 -15.58
CA ALA A 557 29.14 8.86 -15.66
C ALA A 557 27.63 9.11 -15.54
N LEU A 558 26.81 8.23 -16.14
CA LEU A 558 25.35 8.32 -16.07
C LEU A 558 24.85 8.13 -14.63
N VAL A 559 25.36 7.13 -13.91
CA VAL A 559 24.90 6.83 -12.53
C VAL A 559 25.30 7.93 -11.56
N ALA A 560 26.51 8.50 -11.69
CA ALA A 560 26.94 9.62 -10.86
C ALA A 560 26.01 10.84 -11.03
N ALA A 561 25.75 11.25 -12.28
CA ALA A 561 24.84 12.35 -12.57
C ALA A 561 23.39 12.08 -12.11
N HIS A 562 22.93 10.83 -12.22
CA HIS A 562 21.63 10.39 -11.73
C HIS A 562 21.51 10.50 -10.20
N MET A 563 22.50 10.01 -9.46
CA MET A 563 22.53 10.08 -7.99
C MET A 563 22.61 11.52 -7.48
N ASP A 564 23.38 12.38 -8.14
CA ASP A 564 23.43 13.82 -7.82
C ASP A 564 22.07 14.49 -8.02
N ALA A 565 21.34 14.14 -9.08
CA ALA A 565 20.00 14.65 -9.32
C ALA A 565 19.01 14.18 -8.24
N TRP A 566 19.09 12.92 -7.80
CA TRP A 566 18.29 12.42 -6.68
C TRP A 566 18.59 13.16 -5.37
N SER A 567 19.85 13.44 -5.06
CA SER A 567 20.21 14.20 -3.87
C SER A 567 19.50 15.57 -3.85
N GLN A 568 19.46 16.27 -4.98
CA GLN A 568 18.78 17.57 -5.10
C GLN A 568 17.25 17.47 -5.00
N LEU A 569 16.66 16.34 -5.38
CA LEU A 569 15.24 16.09 -5.16
C LEU A 569 14.96 15.83 -3.68
N TRP A 570 15.78 15.01 -3.02
CA TRP A 570 15.64 14.72 -1.60
C TRP A 570 15.83 15.96 -0.71
N ASP A 571 16.71 16.88 -1.08
CA ASP A 571 16.85 18.17 -0.38
C ASP A 571 15.56 19.01 -0.40
N ARG A 572 14.72 18.84 -1.44
CA ARG A 572 13.46 19.58 -1.61
C ARG A 572 12.22 18.83 -1.13
N PHE A 573 12.14 17.53 -1.41
CA PHE A 573 10.97 16.70 -1.17
C PHE A 573 11.08 15.82 0.06
N GLY A 574 12.28 15.68 0.63
CA GLY A 574 12.51 14.94 1.85
C GLY A 574 11.65 15.46 3.01
N ILE A 575 11.06 14.52 3.73
CA ILE A 575 10.28 14.77 4.94
C ILE A 575 10.97 14.00 6.06
N ARG A 576 11.48 14.72 7.07
CA ARG A 576 12.11 14.11 8.23
C ARG A 576 11.05 13.89 9.29
N LEU A 577 10.82 12.63 9.61
CA LEU A 577 9.98 12.22 10.74
C LEU A 577 10.86 11.91 11.96
N GLY A 578 10.45 12.39 13.13
CA GLY A 578 11.06 12.09 14.43
C GLY A 578 10.57 10.80 15.06
N ASP A 579 10.06 9.86 14.26
CA ASP A 579 9.44 8.59 14.66
C ASP A 579 10.27 7.35 14.21
N GLY A 580 9.70 6.16 14.29
CA GLY A 580 10.37 4.88 14.04
C GLY A 580 10.85 4.66 12.61
N ARG A 581 11.73 3.66 12.41
CA ARG A 581 12.38 3.40 11.10
C ARG A 581 11.41 2.98 10.00
N GLY A 582 10.32 2.28 10.34
CA GLY A 582 9.34 1.75 9.37
C GLY A 582 8.55 2.85 8.67
N HIS A 583 7.90 3.75 9.43
CA HIS A 583 7.15 4.89 8.89
C HIS A 583 7.98 5.74 7.93
N ARG A 584 9.24 5.99 8.29
CA ARG A 584 10.18 6.71 7.43
C ARG A 584 10.47 5.99 6.12
N LEU A 585 10.69 4.67 6.13
CA LEU A 585 10.92 3.92 4.89
C LEU A 585 9.70 3.97 3.97
N ALA A 586 8.50 3.73 4.51
CA ALA A 586 7.26 3.76 3.73
C ALA A 586 7.01 5.16 3.13
N LEU A 587 7.19 6.22 3.92
CA LEU A 587 7.02 7.58 3.42
C LEU A 587 8.07 7.94 2.36
N ASN A 588 9.33 7.55 2.56
CA ASN A 588 10.38 7.74 1.56
C ASN A 588 10.04 6.99 0.26
N LEU A 589 9.55 5.75 0.34
CA LEU A 589 9.11 4.98 -0.82
C LEU A 589 7.97 5.69 -1.57
N HIS A 590 6.99 6.24 -0.83
CA HIS A 590 5.87 6.97 -1.41
C HIS A 590 6.35 8.25 -2.14
N VAL A 591 7.19 9.06 -1.50
CA VAL A 591 7.77 10.26 -2.13
C VAL A 591 8.62 9.89 -3.34
N PHE A 592 9.41 8.82 -3.25
CA PHE A 592 10.23 8.30 -4.34
C PHE A 592 9.39 7.96 -5.58
N HIS A 593 8.30 7.20 -5.43
CA HIS A 593 7.43 6.84 -6.57
C HIS A 593 6.65 8.04 -7.12
N VAL A 594 6.23 9.00 -6.29
CA VAL A 594 5.66 10.27 -6.77
C VAL A 594 6.67 11.00 -7.65
N LEU A 595 7.94 11.09 -7.25
CA LEU A 595 8.98 11.73 -8.05
C LEU A 595 9.28 10.95 -9.34
N GLN A 596 9.38 9.62 -9.28
CA GLN A 596 9.55 8.78 -10.47
C GLN A 596 8.45 8.93 -11.50
N ALA A 597 7.22 9.28 -11.08
CA ALA A 597 6.11 9.48 -11.99
C ALA A 597 6.04 10.91 -12.57
N THR A 598 6.79 11.87 -12.00
CA THR A 598 6.50 13.31 -12.24
C THR A 598 7.69 14.17 -12.59
N VAL A 599 8.92 13.80 -12.24
CA VAL A 599 10.05 14.75 -12.21
C VAL A 599 10.51 15.27 -13.58
N ALA A 600 10.31 14.51 -14.66
CA ALA A 600 10.53 14.98 -16.04
C ALA A 600 9.28 15.56 -16.72
N ALA A 601 8.18 15.73 -15.99
CA ALA A 601 6.96 16.30 -16.55
C ALA A 601 7.25 17.72 -17.05
N CYS A 602 6.89 17.97 -18.31
CA CYS A 602 6.95 19.29 -18.90
C CYS A 602 5.74 19.48 -19.83
N PRO A 603 5.38 20.74 -20.15
CA PRO A 603 4.27 20.98 -21.06
C PRO A 603 4.46 20.26 -22.41
N ASP A 604 5.67 20.18 -22.97
CA ASP A 604 5.85 19.62 -24.32
C ASP A 604 5.62 18.11 -24.43
N THR A 605 5.79 17.34 -23.34
CA THR A 605 5.53 15.88 -23.31
C THR A 605 4.06 15.55 -23.61
N ASP A 606 3.15 16.45 -23.24
CA ASP A 606 1.71 16.27 -23.41
C ASP A 606 1.18 14.97 -22.77
N ALA A 607 1.53 14.74 -21.50
CA ALA A 607 1.12 13.58 -20.71
C ALA A 607 0.45 14.02 -19.41
N GLY A 608 -0.64 13.34 -19.04
CA GLY A 608 -1.25 13.48 -17.72
C GLY A 608 -0.59 12.54 -16.70
N LEU A 609 -1.16 12.45 -15.50
CA LEU A 609 -0.64 11.63 -14.41
C LEU A 609 -1.54 10.41 -14.14
N PRO A 610 -1.16 9.19 -14.59
CA PRO A 610 -1.96 8.00 -14.33
C PRO A 610 -2.14 7.71 -12.85
N ALA A 611 -3.30 7.17 -12.45
CA ALA A 611 -3.58 6.80 -11.05
C ALA A 611 -2.61 5.74 -10.49
N ARG A 612 -1.97 4.95 -11.37
CA ARG A 612 -0.93 3.97 -11.05
C ARG A 612 0.51 4.41 -11.38
N GLY A 613 0.69 5.69 -11.72
CA GLY A 613 1.94 6.18 -12.31
C GLY A 613 2.33 5.38 -13.56
N LEU A 614 3.64 5.17 -13.76
CA LEU A 614 4.19 4.35 -14.84
C LEU A 614 4.68 2.98 -14.32
N HIS A 615 3.96 2.38 -13.37
CA HIS A 615 4.40 1.20 -12.60
C HIS A 615 3.69 -0.11 -13.04
N GLY A 616 2.71 -0.01 -13.94
CA GLY A 616 1.90 -1.13 -14.38
C GLY A 616 0.68 -0.65 -15.18
N GLU A 617 -0.25 -1.56 -15.46
CA GLU A 617 -1.39 -1.31 -16.35
C GLU A 617 -2.73 -1.19 -15.60
N GLY A 618 -2.72 -1.15 -14.27
CA GLY A 618 -3.93 -0.91 -13.48
C GLY A 618 -4.64 0.37 -13.92
N TYR A 619 -5.97 0.31 -14.02
CA TYR A 619 -6.81 1.33 -14.65
C TYR A 619 -6.40 1.71 -16.08
N ARG A 620 -5.74 0.80 -16.80
CA ARG A 620 -5.25 0.98 -18.18
C ARG A 620 -4.30 2.17 -18.33
N GLY A 621 -3.74 2.65 -17.22
CA GLY A 621 -2.92 3.86 -17.16
C GLY A 621 -3.71 5.16 -17.34
N HIS A 622 -5.03 5.18 -17.17
CA HIS A 622 -5.82 6.40 -17.31
C HIS A 622 -5.61 7.39 -16.15
N ILE A 623 -5.95 8.65 -16.44
CA ILE A 623 -5.81 9.80 -15.56
C ILE A 623 -7.17 10.14 -14.95
N PHE A 624 -7.22 10.16 -13.62
CA PHE A 624 -8.42 10.39 -12.80
C PHE A 624 -8.32 11.72 -12.03
N TRP A 625 -9.26 11.96 -11.13
CA TRP A 625 -9.20 13.04 -10.15
C TRP A 625 -8.05 12.89 -9.12
N ASP A 626 -7.38 11.74 -9.04
CA ASP A 626 -6.26 11.44 -8.13
C ASP A 626 -5.15 12.50 -8.15
N GLU A 627 -5.01 13.24 -9.25
CA GLU A 627 -4.12 14.40 -9.39
C GLU A 627 -4.32 15.43 -8.26
N LEU A 628 -5.54 15.55 -7.74
CA LEU A 628 -5.92 16.38 -6.59
C LEU A 628 -5.08 16.08 -5.33
N PHE A 629 -4.69 14.82 -5.13
CA PHE A 629 -3.87 14.38 -4.00
C PHE A 629 -2.37 14.57 -4.26
N VAL A 630 -1.96 14.63 -5.52
CA VAL A 630 -0.56 14.76 -5.92
C VAL A 630 -0.11 16.22 -5.98
N TYR A 631 -0.97 17.10 -6.51
CA TYR A 631 -0.63 18.51 -6.70
C TYR A 631 -0.23 19.26 -5.42
N PRO A 632 -0.78 19.01 -4.22
CA PRO A 632 -0.31 19.69 -3.01
C PRO A 632 1.18 19.43 -2.73
N VAL A 633 1.65 18.20 -2.96
CA VAL A 633 3.05 17.80 -2.77
C VAL A 633 3.97 18.45 -3.82
N LEU A 634 3.51 18.54 -5.07
CA LEU A 634 4.31 19.12 -6.16
C LEU A 634 4.29 20.64 -6.15
N THR A 635 3.11 21.26 -6.03
CA THR A 635 2.90 22.70 -6.16
C THR A 635 3.71 23.49 -5.14
N LEU A 636 3.75 23.01 -3.90
CA LEU A 636 4.49 23.65 -2.82
C LEU A 636 6.00 23.41 -2.89
N ARG A 637 6.56 22.82 -3.96
CA ARG A 637 8.01 22.50 -4.05
C ARG A 637 8.59 22.73 -5.44
N ARG A 638 7.90 22.26 -6.47
CA ARG A 638 8.21 22.39 -7.91
C ARG A 638 6.90 22.66 -8.67
N PRO A 639 6.33 23.88 -8.59
CA PRO A 639 5.04 24.20 -9.20
C PRO A 639 4.99 23.97 -10.71
N GLU A 640 6.11 24.09 -11.41
CA GLU A 640 6.18 23.81 -12.85
C GLU A 640 5.74 22.37 -13.21
N LEU A 641 5.87 21.40 -12.30
CA LEU A 641 5.41 20.02 -12.50
C LEU A 641 3.88 19.96 -12.52
N SER A 642 3.22 20.56 -11.53
CA SER A 642 1.75 20.67 -11.51
C SER A 642 1.24 21.41 -12.76
N ARG A 643 1.95 22.47 -13.18
CA ARG A 643 1.61 23.22 -14.39
C ARG A 643 1.69 22.37 -15.66
N ALA A 644 2.63 21.43 -15.75
CA ALA A 644 2.73 20.52 -16.89
C ALA A 644 1.46 19.64 -17.02
N PHE A 645 1.01 19.05 -15.91
CA PHE A 645 -0.20 18.22 -15.87
C PHE A 645 -1.49 19.02 -16.07
N LEU A 646 -1.58 20.23 -15.50
CA LEU A 646 -2.69 21.15 -15.78
C LEU A 646 -2.71 21.58 -17.26
N SER A 647 -1.54 21.70 -17.91
CA SER A 647 -1.43 21.97 -19.34
C SER A 647 -1.92 20.80 -20.20
N TYR A 648 -1.75 19.56 -19.74
CA TYR A 648 -2.36 18.38 -20.36
C TYR A 648 -3.89 18.49 -20.32
N ARG A 649 -4.48 18.83 -19.17
CA ARG A 649 -5.93 19.05 -19.02
C ARG A 649 -6.43 20.21 -19.89
N TYR A 650 -5.71 21.33 -19.92
CA TYR A 650 -6.04 22.48 -20.78
C TYR A 650 -6.14 22.08 -22.26
N ARG A 651 -5.23 21.23 -22.75
CA ARG A 651 -5.28 20.75 -24.15
C ARG A 651 -6.48 19.86 -24.47
N ARG A 652 -7.09 19.24 -23.45
CA ARG A 652 -8.31 18.44 -23.58
C ARG A 652 -9.59 19.25 -23.32
N LEU A 653 -9.47 20.54 -22.97
CA LEU A 653 -10.63 21.43 -22.76
C LEU A 653 -11.59 21.48 -23.97
N PRO A 654 -11.13 21.50 -25.24
CA PRO A 654 -12.04 21.41 -26.38
C PRO A 654 -12.85 20.11 -26.46
N ALA A 655 -12.26 18.98 -26.09
CA ALA A 655 -12.96 17.69 -26.02
C ALA A 655 -14.02 17.71 -24.90
N ALA A 656 -13.66 18.22 -23.72
CA ALA A 656 -14.58 18.40 -22.59
C ALA A 656 -15.77 19.32 -22.93
N ARG A 657 -15.53 20.41 -23.67
CA ARG A 657 -16.60 21.29 -24.20
C ARG A 657 -17.51 20.58 -25.21
N THR A 658 -16.95 19.66 -25.98
CA THR A 658 -17.72 18.87 -26.95
C THR A 658 -18.58 17.83 -26.25
N ALA A 659 -18.04 17.18 -25.21
CA ALA A 659 -18.80 16.27 -24.35
C ALA A 659 -19.97 16.98 -23.64
N ALA A 660 -19.75 18.19 -23.10
CA ALA A 660 -20.83 18.99 -22.49
C ALA A 660 -21.93 19.33 -23.51
N ARG A 661 -21.55 19.82 -24.70
CA ARG A 661 -22.51 20.16 -25.77
C ARG A 661 -23.30 18.96 -26.27
N ALA A 662 -22.70 17.76 -26.31
CA ALA A 662 -23.39 16.53 -26.68
C ALA A 662 -24.56 16.19 -25.72
N LEU A 663 -24.49 16.66 -24.47
CA LEU A 663 -25.56 16.56 -23.48
C LEU A 663 -26.48 17.78 -23.45
N GLY A 664 -26.31 18.74 -24.38
CA GLY A 664 -27.06 20.00 -24.39
C GLY A 664 -26.67 20.98 -23.29
N LEU A 665 -25.48 20.82 -22.67
CA LEU A 665 -24.97 21.67 -21.60
C LEU A 665 -23.89 22.63 -22.11
N GLY A 666 -23.75 23.79 -21.46
CA GLY A 666 -22.59 24.66 -21.59
C GLY A 666 -21.39 24.18 -20.79
N GLY A 667 -20.26 24.88 -20.93
CA GLY A 667 -19.05 24.61 -20.15
C GLY A 667 -18.21 23.42 -20.62
N ALA A 668 -17.46 22.83 -19.70
CA ALA A 668 -16.54 21.72 -19.96
C ALA A 668 -16.81 20.52 -19.06
N LEU A 669 -17.24 19.40 -19.66
CA LEU A 669 -17.39 18.10 -19.02
C LEU A 669 -16.12 17.28 -19.24
N PHE A 670 -15.17 17.40 -18.31
CA PHE A 670 -13.98 16.57 -18.32
C PHE A 670 -14.35 15.10 -18.07
N PRO A 671 -13.68 14.14 -18.74
CA PRO A 671 -13.97 12.73 -18.56
C PRO A 671 -13.52 12.24 -17.18
N TRP A 672 -14.22 11.24 -16.64
CA TRP A 672 -13.82 10.55 -15.41
C TRP A 672 -12.50 9.82 -15.61
N GLN A 673 -12.38 9.05 -16.70
CA GLN A 673 -11.12 8.47 -17.14
C GLN A 673 -10.62 9.19 -18.38
N SER A 674 -9.49 9.87 -18.25
CA SER A 674 -8.86 10.59 -19.34
C SER A 674 -7.64 9.83 -19.87
N GLY A 675 -7.39 9.91 -21.17
CA GLY A 675 -6.23 9.33 -21.84
C GLY A 675 -5.67 10.23 -22.94
N SER A 676 -5.58 9.72 -24.16
CA SER A 676 -4.84 10.39 -25.24
C SER A 676 -5.44 11.71 -25.71
N ASP A 677 -6.74 11.76 -26.00
CA ASP A 677 -7.38 12.87 -26.73
C ASP A 677 -8.42 13.66 -25.91
N GLY A 678 -8.76 13.17 -24.71
CA GLY A 678 -9.71 13.80 -23.79
C GLY A 678 -11.15 13.36 -23.93
N ARG A 679 -11.44 12.32 -24.73
CA ARG A 679 -12.74 11.63 -24.67
C ARG A 679 -12.87 10.84 -23.35
N GLU A 680 -14.09 10.40 -23.07
CA GLU A 680 -14.38 9.53 -21.92
C GLU A 680 -13.90 8.10 -22.20
N GLU A 681 -12.98 7.61 -21.35
CA GLU A 681 -12.44 6.25 -21.44
C GLU A 681 -12.99 5.31 -20.36
N THR A 682 -13.94 5.79 -19.55
CA THR A 682 -14.59 4.94 -18.55
C THR A 682 -15.30 3.79 -19.26
N PRO A 683 -14.98 2.52 -18.91
CA PRO A 683 -15.70 1.37 -19.43
C PRO A 683 -17.20 1.48 -19.16
N THR A 684 -18.02 0.93 -20.07
CA THR A 684 -19.46 0.81 -19.84
C THR A 684 -19.82 -0.36 -18.93
N GLU A 685 -18.91 -1.30 -18.76
CA GLU A 685 -19.07 -2.50 -17.94
C GLU A 685 -17.78 -2.85 -17.21
N LEU A 686 -17.94 -3.47 -16.04
CA LEU A 686 -16.87 -4.00 -15.21
C LEU A 686 -17.01 -5.53 -15.10
N PHE A 687 -15.91 -6.26 -15.22
CA PHE A 687 -15.91 -7.71 -15.03
C PHE A 687 -15.80 -8.10 -13.56
N ASN A 688 -16.82 -8.78 -13.02
CA ASN A 688 -16.79 -9.32 -11.66
C ASN A 688 -16.14 -10.71 -11.64
N VAL A 689 -14.86 -10.75 -11.24
CA VAL A 689 -14.08 -11.98 -11.13
C VAL A 689 -14.64 -13.02 -10.14
N ARG A 690 -15.57 -12.64 -9.25
CA ARG A 690 -16.13 -13.55 -8.23
C ARG A 690 -17.17 -14.51 -8.79
N ASN A 691 -17.93 -14.06 -9.79
CA ASN A 691 -18.99 -14.85 -10.45
C ASN A 691 -18.79 -14.97 -11.97
N GLY A 692 -17.77 -14.31 -12.54
CA GLY A 692 -17.46 -14.35 -13.96
C GLY A 692 -18.44 -13.60 -14.85
N GLN A 693 -19.13 -12.59 -14.32
CA GLN A 693 -20.15 -11.81 -15.05
C GLN A 693 -19.72 -10.36 -15.24
N TRP A 694 -20.12 -9.78 -16.37
CA TRP A 694 -20.06 -8.34 -16.59
C TRP A 694 -21.22 -7.65 -15.86
N MET A 695 -20.95 -6.49 -15.27
CA MET A 695 -21.94 -5.61 -14.66
C MET A 695 -21.80 -4.20 -15.20
N PRO A 696 -22.89 -3.43 -15.33
CA PRO A 696 -22.83 -2.05 -15.79
C PRO A 696 -21.88 -1.19 -14.92
N ASP A 697 -21.13 -0.31 -15.58
CA ASP A 697 -20.31 0.71 -14.93
C ASP A 697 -20.85 2.11 -15.30
N HIS A 698 -21.24 2.85 -14.26
CA HIS A 698 -21.83 4.18 -14.38
C HIS A 698 -20.91 5.28 -13.83
N SER A 699 -19.63 4.97 -13.61
CA SER A 699 -18.64 5.89 -13.02
C SER A 699 -18.40 7.16 -13.84
N HIS A 700 -18.73 7.16 -15.15
CA HIS A 700 -18.72 8.38 -15.98
C HIS A 700 -19.66 9.49 -15.45
N ARG A 701 -20.57 9.18 -14.53
CA ARG A 701 -21.41 10.15 -13.81
C ARG A 701 -20.68 10.89 -12.70
N GLN A 702 -19.43 10.54 -12.39
CA GLN A 702 -18.56 11.27 -11.46
C GLN A 702 -18.03 12.56 -12.09
N ARG A 703 -18.96 13.50 -12.30
CA ARG A 703 -18.68 14.81 -12.93
C ARG A 703 -17.78 15.70 -12.06
N HIS A 704 -17.58 15.32 -10.79
CA HIS A 704 -16.78 16.07 -9.82
C HIS A 704 -15.29 16.15 -10.18
N VAL A 705 -14.80 15.34 -11.14
CA VAL A 705 -13.45 15.49 -11.72
C VAL A 705 -13.18 16.92 -12.23
N GLY A 706 -14.16 17.56 -12.87
CA GLY A 706 -14.04 18.94 -13.32
C GLY A 706 -13.90 19.92 -12.16
N LEU A 707 -14.64 19.69 -11.07
CA LEU A 707 -14.56 20.50 -9.85
C LEU A 707 -13.20 20.35 -9.15
N ALA A 708 -12.66 19.13 -9.08
CA ALA A 708 -11.32 18.87 -8.54
C ALA A 708 -10.23 19.59 -9.35
N LEU A 709 -10.37 19.65 -10.68
CA LEU A 709 -9.47 20.41 -11.55
C LEU A 709 -9.57 21.93 -11.29
N ALA A 710 -10.78 22.48 -11.20
CA ALA A 710 -10.98 23.89 -10.89
C ALA A 710 -10.41 24.27 -9.52
N TYR A 711 -10.60 23.41 -8.51
CA TYR A 711 -9.97 23.55 -7.20
C TYR A 711 -8.44 23.56 -7.31
N SER A 712 -7.86 22.60 -8.03
CA SER A 712 -6.41 22.49 -8.21
C SER A 712 -5.81 23.71 -8.92
N VAL A 713 -6.49 24.25 -9.93
CA VAL A 713 -6.09 25.48 -10.63
C VAL A 713 -6.03 26.67 -9.67
N TRP A 714 -7.04 26.82 -8.82
CA TRP A 714 -7.07 27.90 -7.83
C TRP A 714 -6.00 27.73 -6.76
N GLN A 715 -5.81 26.52 -6.23
CA GLN A 715 -4.74 26.24 -5.26
C GLN A 715 -3.35 26.48 -5.84
N TYR A 716 -3.14 26.14 -7.12
CA TYR A 716 -1.92 26.47 -7.84
C TYR A 716 -1.66 27.97 -7.84
N TYR A 717 -2.66 28.79 -8.19
CA TYR A 717 -2.54 30.24 -8.16
C TYR A 717 -2.29 30.75 -6.73
N GLN A 718 -3.00 30.25 -5.73
CA GLN A 718 -2.82 30.66 -4.33
C GLN A 718 -1.40 30.42 -3.81
N ALA A 719 -0.80 29.30 -4.18
CA ALA A 719 0.55 28.91 -3.78
C ALA A 719 1.66 29.67 -4.54
N THR A 720 1.43 30.03 -5.81
CA THR A 720 2.47 30.57 -6.70
C THR A 720 2.34 32.06 -6.99
N ALA A 721 1.13 32.62 -6.90
CA ALA A 721 0.76 33.92 -7.46
C ALA A 721 1.03 34.05 -8.98
N ASP A 722 1.10 32.93 -9.73
CA ASP A 722 1.33 32.95 -11.18
C ASP A 722 0.07 33.42 -11.93
N LEU A 723 -0.07 34.74 -12.01
CA LEU A 723 -1.17 35.39 -12.72
C LEU A 723 -1.10 35.13 -14.22
N ARG A 724 0.10 34.95 -14.79
CA ARG A 724 0.26 34.72 -16.22
C ARG A 724 -0.32 33.35 -16.59
N TYR A 725 -0.04 32.31 -15.81
CA TYR A 725 -0.69 31.01 -15.97
C TYR A 725 -2.22 31.12 -15.83
N LEU A 726 -2.71 31.89 -14.85
CA LEU A 726 -4.15 32.08 -14.67
C LEU A 726 -4.79 32.72 -15.92
N ILE A 727 -4.17 33.74 -16.50
CA ILE A 727 -4.64 34.39 -17.74
C ILE A 727 -4.58 33.45 -18.95
N ASP A 728 -3.48 32.73 -19.11
CA ASP A 728 -3.22 31.94 -20.31
C ASP A 728 -4.02 30.63 -20.34
N ASN A 729 -4.21 29.98 -19.18
CA ASN A 729 -4.80 28.63 -19.09
C ASN A 729 -5.82 28.49 -17.96
N GLY A 730 -5.47 28.90 -16.74
CA GLY A 730 -6.22 28.53 -15.53
C GLY A 730 -7.64 29.07 -15.49
N ALA A 731 -7.82 30.35 -15.79
CA ALA A 731 -9.13 31.02 -15.75
C ALA A 731 -10.11 30.40 -16.76
N GLU A 732 -9.62 29.96 -17.91
CA GLU A 732 -10.45 29.33 -18.94
C GLU A 732 -11.00 27.98 -18.46
N ILE A 733 -10.17 27.15 -17.80
CA ILE A 733 -10.62 25.89 -17.19
C ILE A 733 -11.67 26.16 -16.11
N LEU A 734 -11.36 27.08 -15.19
CA LEU A 734 -12.20 27.36 -14.03
C LEU A 734 -13.58 27.90 -14.46
N VAL A 735 -13.62 28.85 -15.40
CA VAL A 735 -14.88 29.40 -15.94
C VAL A 735 -15.70 28.35 -16.69
N GLU A 736 -15.06 27.49 -17.50
CA GLU A 736 -15.81 26.47 -18.25
C GLU A 736 -16.36 25.35 -17.36
N VAL A 737 -15.65 24.99 -16.28
CA VAL A 737 -16.21 24.10 -15.26
C VAL A 737 -17.39 24.78 -14.55
N ALA A 738 -17.25 26.05 -14.16
CA ALA A 738 -18.33 26.83 -13.55
C ALA A 738 -19.59 26.88 -14.43
N ARG A 739 -19.43 27.06 -15.75
CA ARG A 739 -20.54 27.03 -16.72
C ARG A 739 -21.26 25.70 -16.76
N LEU A 740 -20.52 24.57 -16.78
CA LEU A 740 -21.13 23.24 -16.78
C LEU A 740 -22.03 23.08 -15.56
N PHE A 741 -21.51 23.37 -14.37
CA PHE A 741 -22.27 23.16 -13.14
C PHE A 741 -23.38 24.18 -12.94
N ALA A 742 -23.22 25.41 -13.44
CA ALA A 742 -24.31 26.38 -13.47
C ALA A 742 -25.49 25.92 -14.36
N ASP A 743 -25.21 25.23 -15.47
CA ASP A 743 -26.23 24.66 -16.35
C ASP A 743 -26.84 23.36 -15.84
N LEU A 744 -26.10 22.58 -15.05
CA LEU A 744 -26.65 21.43 -14.32
C LEU A 744 -27.60 21.82 -13.18
N ALA A 745 -27.40 23.01 -12.61
CA ALA A 745 -28.19 23.51 -11.49
C ALA A 745 -29.60 23.92 -11.94
N THR A 746 -30.61 23.19 -11.47
CA THR A 746 -32.03 23.47 -11.74
C THR A 746 -32.65 24.26 -10.59
N HIS A 747 -33.33 25.37 -10.89
CA HIS A 747 -33.99 26.19 -9.86
C HIS A 747 -35.33 25.58 -9.42
N ASP A 748 -35.49 25.39 -8.12
CA ASP A 748 -36.77 25.14 -7.47
C ASP A 748 -37.36 26.48 -6.96
N PRO A 749 -38.41 27.02 -7.61
CA PRO A 749 -39.01 28.28 -7.21
C PRO A 749 -39.77 28.21 -5.89
N ALA A 750 -40.17 27.02 -5.41
CA ALA A 750 -40.92 26.90 -4.17
C ALA A 750 -40.04 27.15 -2.94
N THR A 751 -38.77 26.73 -3.00
CA THR A 751 -37.81 26.91 -1.91
C THR A 751 -36.73 27.96 -2.20
N ASP A 752 -36.75 28.54 -3.41
CA ASP A 752 -35.67 29.39 -3.97
C ASP A 752 -34.29 28.74 -3.83
N ARG A 753 -34.21 27.44 -4.11
CA ARG A 753 -32.97 26.65 -4.09
C ARG A 753 -32.62 26.12 -5.47
N PHE A 754 -31.37 25.72 -5.64
CA PHE A 754 -30.90 25.04 -6.85
C PHE A 754 -30.53 23.60 -6.52
N ASP A 755 -30.90 22.69 -7.41
CA ASP A 755 -30.62 21.26 -7.29
C ASP A 755 -29.75 20.77 -8.43
N ILE A 756 -28.87 19.81 -8.15
CA ILE A 756 -28.06 19.10 -9.16
C ILE A 756 -28.43 17.62 -9.08
N SER A 757 -28.80 17.03 -10.22
CA SER A 757 -29.28 15.64 -10.30
C SER A 757 -28.47 14.82 -11.29
N GLY A 758 -28.52 13.49 -11.12
CA GLY A 758 -27.94 12.52 -12.06
C GLY A 758 -26.41 12.45 -11.99
N VAL A 759 -25.86 12.77 -10.83
CA VAL A 759 -24.41 12.73 -10.54
C VAL A 759 -24.07 11.54 -9.67
N MET A 760 -22.81 11.13 -9.68
CA MET A 760 -22.22 10.22 -8.70
C MET A 760 -21.16 11.00 -7.92
N GLY A 761 -21.16 10.88 -6.59
CA GLY A 761 -20.15 11.50 -5.72
C GLY A 761 -18.86 10.68 -5.67
N PRO A 762 -17.87 11.07 -4.83
CA PRO A 762 -16.69 10.26 -4.56
C PRO A 762 -17.01 8.85 -4.05
N ASP A 763 -18.14 8.64 -3.37
CA ASP A 763 -18.59 7.30 -3.00
C ASP A 763 -19.24 6.57 -4.19
N GLU A 764 -18.41 5.78 -4.88
CA GLU A 764 -18.79 5.07 -6.12
C GLU A 764 -19.81 3.93 -5.92
N TYR A 765 -20.14 3.58 -4.67
CA TYR A 765 -21.17 2.60 -4.38
C TYR A 765 -22.59 3.10 -4.65
N HIS A 766 -22.76 4.42 -4.81
CA HIS A 766 -24.05 5.05 -5.04
C HIS A 766 -24.15 5.62 -6.45
N ASP A 767 -24.52 4.75 -7.40
CA ASP A 767 -24.73 5.12 -8.80
C ASP A 767 -26.15 5.58 -9.13
N GLY A 768 -27.06 5.54 -8.15
CA GLY A 768 -28.46 5.85 -8.25
C GLY A 768 -29.22 5.46 -6.98
N TYR A 769 -30.54 5.38 -7.07
CA TYR A 769 -31.41 4.91 -5.99
C TYR A 769 -31.72 3.41 -6.16
N PRO A 770 -32.19 2.69 -5.12
CA PRO A 770 -32.55 1.27 -5.22
C PRO A 770 -33.46 0.92 -6.39
N ASP A 771 -34.46 1.76 -6.65
CA ASP A 771 -35.46 1.54 -7.70
C ASP A 771 -35.02 2.10 -9.06
N THR A 772 -33.93 2.87 -9.10
CA THR A 772 -33.41 3.53 -10.31
C THR A 772 -31.87 3.52 -10.35
N PRO A 773 -31.23 2.33 -10.31
CA PRO A 773 -29.78 2.22 -10.35
C PRO A 773 -29.22 2.81 -11.65
N GLY A 774 -28.01 3.37 -11.58
CA GLY A 774 -27.32 3.94 -12.74
C GLY A 774 -27.87 5.27 -13.28
N LEU A 775 -28.93 5.84 -12.69
CA LEU A 775 -29.45 7.16 -13.08
C LEU A 775 -28.75 8.33 -12.39
N GLY A 776 -27.90 8.08 -11.39
CA GLY A 776 -27.24 9.05 -10.53
C GLY A 776 -28.13 9.54 -9.39
N VAL A 777 -27.50 10.06 -8.33
CA VAL A 777 -28.17 10.63 -7.17
C VAL A 777 -28.46 12.12 -7.36
N ARG A 778 -29.32 12.68 -6.51
CA ARG A 778 -29.62 14.11 -6.45
C ARG A 778 -28.96 14.76 -5.24
N ASN A 779 -28.41 15.96 -5.45
CA ASN A 779 -27.82 16.83 -4.44
C ASN A 779 -26.75 16.13 -3.58
N ASN A 780 -25.83 15.43 -4.25
CA ASN A 780 -24.63 14.95 -3.55
C ASN A 780 -23.90 16.13 -2.91
N THR A 781 -23.69 16.06 -1.59
CA THR A 781 -23.21 17.20 -0.80
C THR A 781 -21.81 17.63 -1.20
N TYR A 782 -20.89 16.68 -1.43
CA TYR A 782 -19.55 17.00 -1.94
C TYR A 782 -19.62 17.80 -3.24
N THR A 783 -20.40 17.31 -4.21
CA THR A 783 -20.60 17.96 -5.51
C THR A 783 -21.20 19.36 -5.37
N ASN A 784 -22.26 19.53 -4.57
CA ASN A 784 -22.95 20.80 -4.44
C ASN A 784 -22.11 21.85 -3.71
N VAL A 785 -21.44 21.48 -2.61
CA VAL A 785 -20.58 22.39 -1.84
C VAL A 785 -19.39 22.82 -2.68
N LEU A 786 -18.71 21.88 -3.35
CA LEU A 786 -17.57 22.21 -4.20
C LEU A 786 -18.00 23.02 -5.44
N THR A 787 -19.19 22.77 -6.00
CA THR A 787 -19.77 23.62 -7.05
C THR A 787 -19.97 25.04 -6.56
N ALA A 788 -20.56 25.23 -5.38
CA ALA A 788 -20.78 26.55 -4.81
C ALA A 788 -19.47 27.32 -4.65
N TRP A 789 -18.43 26.63 -4.16
CA TRP A 789 -17.09 27.18 -4.05
C TRP A 789 -16.50 27.55 -5.43
N VAL A 790 -16.56 26.65 -6.43
CA VAL A 790 -16.03 26.91 -7.78
C VAL A 790 -16.75 28.10 -8.45
N LEU A 791 -18.06 28.21 -8.30
CA LEU A 791 -18.84 29.34 -8.83
C LEU A 791 -18.43 30.67 -8.19
N ALA A 792 -18.16 30.67 -6.87
CA ALA A 792 -17.64 31.85 -6.19
C ALA A 792 -16.23 32.21 -6.68
N ARG A 793 -15.33 31.22 -6.83
CA ARG A 793 -13.98 31.45 -7.39
C ARG A 793 -14.02 31.91 -8.85
N ALA A 794 -14.98 31.47 -9.65
CA ALA A 794 -15.15 31.92 -11.03
C ALA A 794 -15.50 33.40 -11.11
N HIS A 795 -16.37 33.86 -10.20
CA HIS A 795 -16.63 35.28 -10.04
C HIS A 795 -15.38 36.06 -9.63
N GLU A 796 -14.65 35.57 -8.63
CA GLU A 796 -13.42 36.22 -8.14
C GLU A 796 -12.31 36.28 -9.19
N VAL A 797 -12.16 35.25 -10.03
CA VAL A 797 -11.20 35.27 -11.15
C VAL A 797 -11.53 36.40 -12.13
N VAL A 798 -12.81 36.61 -12.44
CA VAL A 798 -13.23 37.72 -13.33
C VAL A 798 -12.89 39.07 -12.71
N GLU A 799 -13.12 39.24 -11.41
CA GLU A 799 -12.76 40.48 -10.69
C GLU A 799 -11.25 40.69 -10.62
N LEU A 800 -10.50 39.66 -10.23
CA LEU A 800 -9.04 39.67 -10.14
C LEU A 800 -8.38 40.06 -11.47
N LEU A 801 -8.94 39.60 -12.58
CA LEU A 801 -8.41 39.86 -13.92
C LEU A 801 -8.94 41.16 -14.56
N SER A 802 -9.92 41.84 -13.95
CA SER A 802 -10.61 43.00 -14.53
C SER A 802 -9.72 44.23 -14.83
N GLY A 803 -8.49 44.27 -14.30
CA GLY A 803 -7.49 45.32 -14.56
C GLY A 803 -6.27 44.88 -15.38
N HIS A 804 -6.24 43.64 -15.87
CA HIS A 804 -5.09 43.06 -16.55
C HIS A 804 -5.29 43.00 -18.08
N ASP A 805 -4.21 42.92 -18.86
CA ASP A 805 -4.32 42.66 -20.31
C ASP A 805 -4.67 41.19 -20.56
N CYS A 806 -5.97 40.93 -20.63
CA CYS A 806 -6.56 39.61 -20.80
C CYS A 806 -7.60 39.58 -21.93
N ALA A 807 -7.54 40.53 -22.88
CA ALA A 807 -8.44 40.58 -24.02
C ALA A 807 -8.50 39.24 -24.82
N PRO A 808 -7.38 38.53 -25.08
CA PRO A 808 -7.44 37.22 -25.73
C PRO A 808 -8.25 36.18 -24.96
N LEU A 809 -8.12 36.13 -23.62
CA LEU A 809 -8.88 35.22 -22.76
C LEU A 809 -10.38 35.52 -22.86
N TRP A 810 -10.77 36.79 -22.68
CA TRP A 810 -12.19 37.18 -22.74
C TRP A 810 -12.80 37.00 -24.13
N ASN A 811 -12.03 37.21 -25.19
CA ASN A 811 -12.47 36.94 -26.56
C ASN A 811 -12.72 35.44 -26.82
N ARG A 812 -11.93 34.54 -26.21
CA ARG A 812 -12.16 33.09 -26.25
C ARG A 812 -13.38 32.71 -25.43
N LEU A 813 -13.46 33.19 -24.18
CA LEU A 813 -14.54 32.85 -23.25
C LEU A 813 -15.90 33.44 -23.66
N ARG A 814 -15.90 34.61 -24.31
CA ARG A 814 -17.10 35.38 -24.66
C ARG A 814 -18.04 35.51 -23.45
N LEU A 815 -17.48 35.97 -22.34
CA LEU A 815 -18.19 36.05 -21.06
C LEU A 815 -19.43 36.94 -21.19
N GLY A 816 -20.60 36.39 -20.87
CA GLY A 816 -21.85 37.13 -20.84
C GLY A 816 -21.93 38.05 -19.62
N PRO A 817 -22.52 39.25 -19.72
CA PRO A 817 -22.56 40.21 -18.62
C PRO A 817 -23.33 39.71 -17.38
N ASP A 818 -24.26 38.77 -17.57
CA ASP A 818 -25.06 38.20 -16.48
C ASP A 818 -24.50 36.88 -15.92
N GLU A 819 -23.48 36.29 -16.55
CA GLU A 819 -22.91 35.02 -16.07
C GLU A 819 -22.37 35.12 -14.64
N PRO A 820 -21.56 36.13 -14.26
CA PRO A 820 -21.07 36.26 -12.88
C PRO A 820 -22.19 36.41 -11.86
N ARG A 821 -23.27 37.14 -12.20
CA ARG A 821 -24.45 37.30 -11.33
C ARG A 821 -25.21 35.98 -11.16
N ARG A 822 -25.35 35.19 -12.23
CA ARG A 822 -25.95 33.86 -12.18
C ARG A 822 -25.12 32.92 -11.30
N TRP A 823 -23.80 32.92 -11.45
CA TRP A 823 -22.89 32.12 -10.62
C TRP A 823 -23.00 32.50 -9.13
N ASP A 824 -22.99 33.80 -8.80
CA ASP A 824 -23.18 34.27 -7.43
C ASP A 824 -24.51 33.79 -6.86
N ARG A 825 -25.62 33.92 -7.61
CA ARG A 825 -26.95 33.46 -7.16
C ARG A 825 -26.97 31.95 -6.88
N ILE A 826 -26.46 31.13 -7.80
CA ILE A 826 -26.45 29.67 -7.64
C ILE A 826 -25.56 29.27 -6.44
N SER A 827 -24.36 29.87 -6.32
CA SER A 827 -23.42 29.58 -5.23
C SER A 827 -23.97 29.85 -3.82
N ARG A 828 -25.02 30.67 -3.69
CA ARG A 828 -25.67 31.01 -2.41
C ARG A 828 -26.94 30.20 -2.12
N ARG A 829 -27.38 29.39 -3.08
CA ARG A 829 -28.71 28.78 -3.07
C ARG A 829 -28.71 27.31 -3.50
N LEU A 830 -27.56 26.70 -3.80
CA LEU A 830 -27.48 25.26 -3.98
C LEU A 830 -27.96 24.52 -2.73
N ARG A 831 -28.69 23.42 -2.93
CA ARG A 831 -29.23 22.61 -1.84
C ARG A 831 -28.13 21.78 -1.21
N VAL A 832 -28.09 21.76 0.12
CA VAL A 832 -27.41 20.74 0.91
C VAL A 832 -28.47 20.07 1.77
N SER A 833 -28.44 18.75 1.83
CA SER A 833 -29.43 17.95 2.54
C SER A 833 -28.89 17.49 3.88
N PHE A 834 -29.80 17.35 4.85
CA PHE A 834 -29.49 17.01 6.23
C PHE A 834 -30.46 15.94 6.70
N HIS A 835 -29.98 15.05 7.56
CA HIS A 835 -30.80 14.08 8.26
C HIS A 835 -31.72 14.78 9.28
N ALA A 836 -32.73 14.07 9.77
CA ALA A 836 -33.66 14.61 10.76
C ALA A 836 -32.97 15.11 12.05
N ASP A 837 -31.82 14.52 12.42
CA ASP A 837 -31.02 14.89 13.59
C ASP A 837 -29.91 15.92 13.31
N GLY A 838 -29.87 16.44 12.08
CA GLY A 838 -28.97 17.48 11.62
C GLY A 838 -27.67 17.00 10.98
N ILE A 839 -27.37 15.70 10.93
CA ILE A 839 -26.18 15.18 10.23
C ILE A 839 -26.21 15.61 8.76
N ILE A 840 -25.07 16.03 8.21
CA ILE A 840 -24.96 16.38 6.80
C ILE A 840 -25.19 15.11 5.97
N SER A 841 -26.23 15.09 5.14
CA SER A 841 -26.56 13.96 4.29
C SER A 841 -25.60 13.86 3.11
N GLN A 842 -25.32 12.64 2.64
CA GLN A 842 -24.43 12.44 1.48
C GLN A 842 -25.09 12.87 0.19
N PHE A 843 -26.39 12.59 0.06
CA PHE A 843 -27.27 13.00 -1.03
C PHE A 843 -28.73 12.98 -0.55
N ASP A 844 -29.66 13.44 -1.38
CA ASP A 844 -31.10 13.43 -1.05
C ASP A 844 -31.59 11.99 -0.84
N GLY A 845 -32.16 11.68 0.34
CA GLY A 845 -32.73 10.35 0.64
C GLY A 845 -31.73 9.31 1.16
N TYR A 846 -30.47 9.68 1.44
CA TYR A 846 -29.50 8.74 2.03
C TYR A 846 -29.96 8.21 3.41
N GLU A 847 -30.61 9.05 4.22
CA GLU A 847 -31.15 8.66 5.54
C GLU A 847 -32.20 7.54 5.45
N ASP A 848 -32.88 7.41 4.31
CA ASP A 848 -33.97 6.45 4.11
C ASP A 848 -33.46 5.05 3.67
N LEU A 849 -32.17 4.92 3.35
CA LEU A 849 -31.56 3.64 2.98
C LEU A 849 -31.47 2.69 4.18
N ALA A 850 -31.40 1.38 3.92
CA ALA A 850 -31.28 0.37 4.97
C ALA A 850 -29.90 0.44 5.65
N GLU A 851 -29.80 0.09 6.93
CA GLU A 851 -28.48 -0.13 7.54
C GLU A 851 -27.85 -1.42 6.99
N PHE A 852 -26.51 -1.44 6.90
CA PHE A 852 -25.76 -2.61 6.42
C PHE A 852 -25.28 -3.48 7.57
N ASP A 853 -25.31 -4.81 7.40
CA ASP A 853 -24.80 -5.76 8.39
C ASP A 853 -23.27 -5.93 8.26
N TRP A 854 -22.54 -4.96 8.80
CA TRP A 854 -21.08 -4.91 8.74
C TRP A 854 -20.41 -6.13 9.34
N ASP A 855 -20.89 -6.61 10.48
CA ASP A 855 -20.25 -7.67 11.25
C ASP A 855 -20.42 -9.04 10.57
N ALA A 856 -21.61 -9.32 10.03
CA ALA A 856 -21.83 -10.54 9.26
C ALA A 856 -20.93 -10.60 8.01
N TYR A 857 -20.84 -9.50 7.25
CA TYR A 857 -20.01 -9.46 6.04
C TYR A 857 -18.51 -9.48 6.33
N ARG A 858 -18.04 -8.80 7.37
CA ARG A 858 -16.63 -8.89 7.82
C ARG A 858 -16.28 -10.31 8.23
N SER A 859 -17.15 -10.97 8.99
CA SER A 859 -16.94 -12.37 9.41
C SER A 859 -16.91 -13.34 8.23
N ARG A 860 -17.79 -13.14 7.24
CA ARG A 860 -17.91 -14.03 6.08
C ARG A 860 -16.79 -13.86 5.05
N TYR A 861 -16.38 -12.63 4.78
CA TYR A 861 -15.47 -12.32 3.67
C TYR A 861 -14.06 -11.88 4.09
N GLY A 862 -13.89 -11.45 5.35
CA GLY A 862 -12.66 -10.85 5.86
C GLY A 862 -12.38 -9.46 5.27
N ASN A 863 -12.20 -9.37 3.95
CA ASN A 863 -12.03 -8.12 3.21
C ASN A 863 -13.32 -7.75 2.46
N ILE A 864 -13.94 -6.65 2.90
CA ILE A 864 -15.17 -6.08 2.33
C ILE A 864 -14.90 -4.78 1.54
N GLY A 865 -13.68 -4.58 1.06
CA GLY A 865 -13.32 -3.39 0.28
C GLY A 865 -14.02 -3.29 -1.08
N ARG A 866 -14.55 -4.40 -1.61
CA ARG A 866 -15.29 -4.44 -2.87
C ARG A 866 -16.71 -4.96 -2.67
N LEU A 867 -17.49 -4.25 -1.85
CA LEU A 867 -18.89 -4.60 -1.58
C LEU A 867 -19.75 -4.52 -2.84
N ASP A 868 -19.40 -3.66 -3.79
CA ASP A 868 -19.96 -3.63 -5.14
C ASP A 868 -19.92 -5.02 -5.81
N LEU A 869 -18.74 -5.66 -5.81
CA LEU A 869 -18.56 -6.99 -6.40
C LEU A 869 -19.16 -8.11 -5.56
N ILE A 870 -19.14 -7.97 -4.23
CA ILE A 870 -19.69 -8.98 -3.31
C ILE A 870 -21.21 -9.01 -3.42
N LEU A 871 -21.88 -7.86 -3.28
CA LEU A 871 -23.33 -7.76 -3.32
C LEU A 871 -23.87 -8.10 -4.71
N GLN A 872 -23.22 -7.66 -5.79
CA GLN A 872 -23.63 -8.04 -7.13
C GLN A 872 -23.57 -9.57 -7.33
N ALA A 873 -22.54 -10.24 -6.80
CA ALA A 873 -22.44 -11.70 -6.87
C ALA A 873 -23.53 -12.43 -6.05
N GLU A 874 -24.15 -11.75 -5.09
CA GLU A 874 -25.27 -12.24 -4.29
C GLU A 874 -26.64 -11.82 -4.84
N GLY A 875 -26.68 -11.12 -5.98
CA GLY A 875 -27.91 -10.59 -6.58
C GLY A 875 -28.48 -9.38 -5.83
N ASP A 876 -27.64 -8.63 -5.12
CA ASP A 876 -27.98 -7.43 -4.37
C ASP A 876 -27.17 -6.22 -4.86
N THR A 877 -27.40 -5.04 -4.27
CA THR A 877 -26.74 -3.78 -4.67
C THR A 877 -26.39 -2.90 -3.48
N THR A 878 -25.27 -2.19 -3.59
CA THR A 878 -24.84 -1.18 -2.62
C THR A 878 -25.83 -0.02 -2.47
N ASN A 879 -26.57 0.33 -3.53
CA ASN A 879 -27.54 1.44 -3.52
C ASN A 879 -28.65 1.30 -2.46
N ARG A 880 -28.87 0.10 -1.92
CA ARG A 880 -29.90 -0.18 -0.90
C ARG A 880 -29.51 0.21 0.51
N TYR A 881 -28.22 0.45 0.75
CA TYR A 881 -27.69 0.49 2.09
C TYR A 881 -26.94 1.79 2.40
N LYS A 882 -26.95 2.18 3.68
CA LYS A 882 -26.12 3.24 4.25
C LYS A 882 -24.68 2.75 4.42
N LEU A 883 -23.95 2.68 3.31
CA LEU A 883 -22.54 2.27 3.29
C LEU A 883 -21.76 3.08 2.27
N SER A 884 -20.45 3.21 2.44
CA SER A 884 -19.62 3.96 1.51
C SER A 884 -18.31 3.25 1.21
N LYS A 885 -17.86 3.37 -0.05
CA LYS A 885 -16.57 2.84 -0.52
C LYS A 885 -15.42 3.64 0.08
N GLN A 886 -15.58 4.97 0.05
CA GLN A 886 -14.57 5.95 0.44
C GLN A 886 -15.24 7.23 0.96
N ALA A 887 -14.43 8.18 1.41
CA ALA A 887 -14.91 9.45 1.90
C ALA A 887 -15.61 10.26 0.79
N ASP A 888 -16.86 10.68 1.04
CA ASP A 888 -17.65 11.57 0.18
C ASP A 888 -17.88 12.92 0.87
N VAL A 889 -18.81 13.01 1.83
CA VAL A 889 -18.98 14.21 2.68
C VAL A 889 -17.68 14.54 3.41
N LEU A 890 -16.97 13.51 3.88
CA LEU A 890 -15.72 13.69 4.62
C LEU A 890 -14.58 14.25 3.76
N MET A 891 -14.67 14.12 2.43
CA MET A 891 -13.70 14.70 1.51
C MET A 891 -13.69 16.23 1.55
N LEU A 892 -14.81 16.86 1.93
CA LEU A 892 -14.86 18.32 2.10
C LEU A 892 -13.87 18.82 3.18
N PHE A 893 -13.68 18.07 4.26
CA PHE A 893 -12.74 18.41 5.34
C PHE A 893 -11.26 18.13 4.98
N TYR A 894 -11.01 17.41 3.88
CA TYR A 894 -9.67 17.27 3.30
C TYR A 894 -9.31 18.45 2.40
N LEU A 895 -10.30 19.00 1.68
CA LEU A 895 -10.12 20.14 0.80
C LEU A 895 -10.09 21.47 1.56
N PHE A 896 -10.91 21.60 2.58
CA PHE A 896 -11.18 22.88 3.24
C PHE A 896 -10.96 22.79 4.74
N SER A 897 -10.43 23.87 5.33
CA SER A 897 -10.39 24.00 6.78
C SER A 897 -11.82 24.07 7.36
N ALA A 898 -11.97 23.82 8.65
CA ALA A 898 -13.28 23.93 9.30
C ALA A 898 -13.84 25.36 9.22
N GLU A 899 -12.97 26.37 9.26
CA GLU A 899 -13.30 27.78 9.09
C GLU A 899 -13.81 28.06 7.67
N GLU A 900 -13.08 27.61 6.64
CA GLU A 900 -13.49 27.79 5.25
C GLU A 900 -14.82 27.07 4.95
N LEU A 901 -15.03 25.86 5.48
CA LEU A 901 -16.32 25.17 5.33
C LEU A 901 -17.47 25.92 5.98
N ARG A 902 -17.28 26.51 7.16
CA ARG A 902 -18.33 27.33 7.79
C ARG A 902 -18.67 28.53 6.91
N GLU A 903 -17.67 29.21 6.35
CA GLU A 903 -17.88 30.32 5.41
C GLU A 903 -18.67 29.87 4.16
N ILE A 904 -18.35 28.70 3.60
CA ILE A 904 -19.07 28.15 2.44
C ILE A 904 -20.52 27.79 2.80
N PHE A 905 -20.77 27.13 3.93
CA PHE A 905 -22.11 26.78 4.39
C PHE A 905 -22.94 28.04 4.70
N GLU A 906 -22.36 29.03 5.37
CA GLU A 906 -23.02 30.32 5.63
C GLU A 906 -23.39 31.02 4.32
N ARG A 907 -22.48 31.02 3.34
CA ARG A 907 -22.75 31.55 2.00
C ARG A 907 -23.90 30.82 1.32
N LEU A 908 -23.97 29.50 1.46
CA LEU A 908 -25.08 28.67 1.01
C LEU A 908 -26.37 28.89 1.83
N GLY A 909 -26.34 29.67 2.90
CA GLY A 909 -27.50 29.91 3.76
C GLY A 909 -27.85 28.73 4.65
N TYR A 910 -26.83 28.01 5.13
CA TYR A 910 -26.92 26.95 6.14
C TYR A 910 -25.97 27.26 7.29
N GLU A 911 -26.32 26.79 8.50
CA GLU A 911 -25.39 26.83 9.63
C GLU A 911 -24.60 25.53 9.71
N LEU A 912 -23.30 25.62 10.01
CA LEU A 912 -22.44 24.47 10.32
C LEU A 912 -21.89 24.61 11.74
N PRO A 913 -22.67 24.23 12.78
CA PRO A 913 -22.23 24.31 14.16
C PRO A 913 -20.95 23.48 14.38
N PRO A 914 -19.99 23.94 15.21
CA PRO A 914 -18.75 23.18 15.47
C PRO A 914 -18.98 21.74 15.93
N ALA A 915 -20.02 21.49 16.73
CA ALA A 915 -20.39 20.16 17.22
C ALA A 915 -20.96 19.22 16.15
N LEU A 916 -21.41 19.75 15.00
CA LEU A 916 -21.97 18.95 13.92
C LEU A 916 -20.88 18.22 13.11
N ILE A 917 -19.68 18.81 13.04
CA ILE A 917 -18.52 18.22 12.36
C ILE A 917 -18.16 16.84 12.93
N PRO A 918 -17.82 16.69 14.23
CA PRO A 918 -17.48 15.38 14.79
C PRO A 918 -18.63 14.37 14.67
N ARG A 919 -19.89 14.80 14.86
CA ARG A 919 -21.06 13.92 14.67
C ARG A 919 -21.17 13.36 13.25
N THR A 920 -20.92 14.21 12.25
CA THR A 920 -20.92 13.81 10.84
C THR A 920 -19.74 12.87 10.55
N VAL A 921 -18.56 13.17 11.09
CA VAL A 921 -17.36 12.31 10.99
C VAL A 921 -17.63 10.92 11.57
N ASP A 922 -18.15 10.83 12.79
CA ASP A 922 -18.45 9.56 13.45
C ASP A 922 -19.51 8.74 12.68
N TYR A 923 -20.53 9.41 12.14
CA TYR A 923 -21.60 8.77 11.37
C TYR A 923 -21.07 8.04 10.12
N TYR A 924 -20.20 8.70 9.34
CA TYR A 924 -19.63 8.13 8.11
C TYR A 924 -18.45 7.19 8.37
N LEU A 925 -17.67 7.40 9.44
CA LEU A 925 -16.65 6.44 9.89
C LEU A 925 -17.25 5.05 10.15
N ALA A 926 -18.40 5.00 10.82
CA ALA A 926 -19.09 3.75 11.12
C ALA A 926 -19.63 3.03 9.87
N ARG A 927 -19.72 3.72 8.73
CA ARG A 927 -20.38 3.25 7.51
C ARG A 927 -19.46 3.16 6.29
N THR A 928 -18.15 3.16 6.49
CA THR A 928 -17.19 3.10 5.38
C THR A 928 -16.45 1.76 5.33
N SER A 929 -16.41 1.14 4.14
CA SER A 929 -15.75 -0.15 3.93
C SER A 929 -14.25 -0.06 3.65
N HIS A 930 -13.74 1.16 3.42
CA HIS A 930 -12.36 1.45 2.98
C HIS A 930 -11.97 0.70 1.70
N GLY A 931 -12.87 0.69 0.72
CA GLY A 931 -12.69 0.03 -0.58
C GLY A 931 -11.69 0.68 -1.53
N SER A 932 -11.25 1.89 -1.20
CA SER A 932 -10.24 2.65 -1.93
C SER A 932 -9.04 2.94 -1.02
N THR A 933 -7.84 2.93 -1.59
CA THR A 933 -6.61 3.28 -0.85
C THR A 933 -6.63 4.72 -0.34
N LEU A 934 -7.38 5.62 -1.01
CA LEU A 934 -7.59 7.00 -0.58
C LEU A 934 -8.44 7.11 0.69
N SER A 935 -9.27 6.10 1.00
CA SER A 935 -10.25 6.20 2.08
C SER A 935 -9.59 6.34 3.45
N ARG A 936 -8.62 5.48 3.79
CA ARG A 936 -7.96 5.52 5.11
C ARG A 936 -7.23 6.83 5.35
N LEU A 937 -6.65 7.41 4.31
CA LEU A 937 -6.01 8.71 4.35
C LEU A 937 -6.99 9.82 4.76
N ILE A 938 -8.16 9.89 4.11
CA ILE A 938 -9.15 10.93 4.45
C ILE A 938 -9.71 10.74 5.85
N HIS A 939 -9.96 9.50 6.27
CA HIS A 939 -10.42 9.22 7.62
C HIS A 939 -9.36 9.56 8.68
N ALA A 940 -8.08 9.29 8.40
CA ALA A 940 -6.98 9.75 9.23
C ALA A 940 -7.00 11.28 9.34
N TRP A 941 -7.20 11.99 8.22
CA TRP A 941 -7.18 13.44 8.16
C TRP A 941 -8.26 14.07 9.05
N VAL A 942 -9.51 13.64 8.91
CA VAL A 942 -10.63 14.23 9.68
C VAL A 942 -10.53 13.93 11.17
N LEU A 943 -9.86 12.83 11.54
CA LEU A 943 -9.65 12.45 12.93
C LEU A 943 -8.44 13.13 13.58
N ALA A 944 -7.59 13.82 12.82
CA ALA A 944 -6.34 14.40 13.35
C ALA A 944 -6.56 15.36 14.54
N ARG A 945 -7.71 16.04 14.59
CA ARG A 945 -8.06 16.96 15.70
C ARG A 945 -8.97 16.34 16.76
N THR A 946 -9.75 15.32 16.44
CA THR A 946 -10.76 14.74 17.34
C THR A 946 -10.31 13.45 18.01
N ASN A 947 -9.52 12.62 17.32
CA ASN A 947 -8.96 11.37 17.82
C ASN A 947 -7.58 11.09 17.18
N ARG A 948 -6.55 11.73 17.75
CA ARG A 948 -5.17 11.67 17.24
C ARG A 948 -4.59 10.26 17.15
N ALA A 949 -4.88 9.40 18.13
CA ALA A 949 -4.39 8.02 18.14
C ALA A 949 -5.00 7.20 16.98
N LEU A 950 -6.31 7.33 16.75
CA LEU A 950 -6.95 6.66 15.61
C LEU A 950 -6.51 7.27 14.27
N SER A 951 -6.32 8.59 14.20
CA SER A 951 -5.72 9.25 13.04
C SER A 951 -4.36 8.66 12.69
N TRP A 952 -3.47 8.52 13.68
CA TRP A 952 -2.15 7.93 13.49
C TRP A 952 -2.20 6.46 13.05
N SER A 953 -3.10 5.68 13.64
CA SER A 953 -3.33 4.27 13.25
C SER A 953 -3.77 4.15 11.78
N LEU A 954 -4.73 4.97 11.34
CA LEU A 954 -5.19 4.98 9.94
C LEU A 954 -4.13 5.52 8.98
N PHE A 955 -3.33 6.51 9.41
CA PHE A 955 -2.18 6.99 8.65
C PHE A 955 -1.13 5.88 8.46
N THR A 956 -0.83 5.11 9.50
CA THR A 956 0.07 3.96 9.42
C THR A 956 -0.46 2.92 8.42
N GLN A 957 -1.76 2.61 8.47
CA GLN A 957 -2.38 1.71 7.49
C GLN A 957 -2.34 2.27 6.04
N ALA A 958 -2.40 3.59 5.87
CA ALA A 958 -2.27 4.23 4.56
C ALA A 958 -0.82 4.16 4.05
N LEU A 959 0.18 4.29 4.92
CA LEU A 959 1.59 4.05 4.61
C LEU A 959 1.85 2.60 4.19
N ASP A 960 1.14 1.65 4.81
CA ASP A 960 1.27 0.22 4.50
C ASP A 960 0.46 -0.23 3.27
N ALA A 961 -0.28 0.65 2.59
CA ALA A 961 -1.29 0.25 1.60
C ALA A 961 -0.74 -0.63 0.46
N ASP A 962 0.29 -0.13 -0.26
CA ASP A 962 1.01 -0.85 -1.31
C ASP A 962 2.08 -1.80 -0.73
N VAL A 963 2.71 -1.39 0.36
CA VAL A 963 3.76 -2.14 1.03
C VAL A 963 3.26 -3.49 1.55
N ALA A 964 2.14 -3.52 2.27
CA ALA A 964 1.53 -4.76 2.76
C ALA A 964 0.49 -5.33 1.79
N ASP A 965 0.35 -4.76 0.59
CA ASP A 965 -0.67 -5.11 -0.41
C ASP A 965 -2.06 -5.27 0.22
N THR A 966 -2.48 -4.27 1.02
CA THR A 966 -3.67 -4.35 1.90
C THR A 966 -4.98 -4.56 1.14
N GLN A 967 -5.03 -4.19 -0.14
CA GLN A 967 -6.16 -4.44 -1.03
C GLN A 967 -6.19 -5.85 -1.64
N ARG A 968 -5.14 -6.66 -1.39
CA ARG A 968 -4.93 -8.03 -1.86
C ARG A 968 -4.88 -8.16 -3.37
N GLY A 969 -3.68 -8.07 -3.92
CA GLY A 969 -3.34 -8.44 -5.29
C GLY A 969 -3.44 -7.30 -6.31
N THR A 970 -3.66 -6.05 -5.88
CA THR A 970 -3.74 -4.90 -6.80
C THR A 970 -2.39 -4.20 -6.98
N THR A 971 -1.49 -4.27 -5.99
CA THR A 971 -0.14 -3.65 -6.08
C THR A 971 0.67 -4.19 -7.26
N ARG A 972 0.48 -5.47 -7.62
CA ARG A 972 1.15 -6.06 -8.80
C ARG A 972 0.78 -5.40 -10.13
N GLU A 973 -0.37 -4.73 -10.18
CA GLU A 973 -0.88 -4.02 -11.36
C GLU A 973 -0.36 -2.56 -11.43
N GLY A 974 0.35 -2.11 -10.39
CA GLY A 974 0.91 -0.76 -10.25
C GLY A 974 0.66 -0.18 -8.86
N VAL A 975 1.47 0.79 -8.47
CA VAL A 975 1.39 1.48 -7.17
C VAL A 975 0.17 2.40 -7.06
N HIS A 976 -0.29 2.79 -5.87
CA HIS A 976 -1.41 3.71 -5.69
C HIS A 976 -0.93 5.16 -5.53
N LEU A 977 -0.63 5.83 -6.64
CA LEU A 977 0.09 7.11 -6.64
C LEU A 977 -0.62 8.23 -5.86
N GLY A 978 -1.95 8.32 -5.97
CA GLY A 978 -2.74 9.31 -5.22
C GLY A 978 -2.66 9.09 -3.70
N ALA A 979 -2.70 7.84 -3.24
CA ALA A 979 -2.54 7.50 -1.83
C ALA A 979 -1.11 7.76 -1.34
N MET A 980 -0.10 7.40 -2.15
CA MET A 980 1.31 7.69 -1.84
C MET A 980 1.55 9.19 -1.66
N ALA A 981 1.13 10.02 -2.60
CA ALA A 981 1.25 11.48 -2.46
C ALA A 981 0.45 12.01 -1.28
N GLY A 982 -0.76 11.47 -1.08
CA GLY A 982 -1.62 11.81 0.04
C GLY A 982 -0.98 11.56 1.41
N THR A 983 -0.18 10.51 1.59
CA THR A 983 0.56 10.29 2.86
C THR A 983 1.62 11.35 3.12
N ALA A 984 2.31 11.84 2.08
CA ALA A 984 3.22 12.97 2.24
C ALA A 984 2.45 14.25 2.55
N ASP A 985 1.34 14.48 1.85
CA ASP A 985 0.47 15.63 2.06
C ASP A 985 -0.17 15.67 3.45
N MET A 986 -0.51 14.52 4.02
CA MET A 986 -0.95 14.38 5.41
C MET A 986 0.06 15.00 6.38
N VAL A 987 1.35 14.75 6.17
CA VAL A 987 2.41 15.31 7.01
C VAL A 987 2.53 16.82 6.82
N LEU A 988 2.39 17.32 5.59
CA LEU A 988 2.54 18.74 5.27
C LEU A 988 1.33 19.58 5.70
N ARG A 989 0.16 19.27 5.14
CA ARG A 989 -1.06 20.08 5.27
C ARG A 989 -1.91 19.71 6.48
N CYS A 990 -1.98 18.43 6.85
CA CYS A 990 -2.77 18.01 8.02
C CYS A 990 -1.99 18.20 9.32
N TYR A 991 -0.92 17.42 9.54
CA TYR A 991 -0.15 17.47 10.78
C TYR A 991 0.72 18.72 10.89
N GLY A 992 1.36 19.14 9.79
CA GLY A 992 2.06 20.42 9.72
C GLY A 992 1.14 21.64 9.67
N GLY A 993 -0.14 21.42 9.35
CA GLY A 993 -1.18 22.45 9.33
C GLY A 993 -1.06 23.47 8.20
N VAL A 994 -0.31 23.16 7.13
CA VAL A 994 -0.05 24.08 6.01
C VAL A 994 -1.30 24.34 5.17
N GLU A 995 -1.63 25.61 4.97
CA GLU A 995 -2.74 26.08 4.14
C GLU A 995 -2.35 27.35 3.37
N THR A 996 -2.77 27.46 2.10
CA THR A 996 -2.52 28.64 1.24
C THR A 996 -3.83 29.36 0.92
N ARG A 997 -4.19 30.38 1.69
CA ARG A 997 -5.47 31.10 1.54
C ARG A 997 -5.31 32.60 1.77
N HIS A 998 -6.01 33.41 0.96
CA HIS A 998 -6.03 34.88 1.04
C HIS A 998 -4.62 35.50 1.08
N ASP A 999 -3.78 35.16 0.10
CA ASP A 999 -2.41 35.67 -0.02
C ASP A 999 -1.51 35.46 1.23
N THR A 1000 -1.86 34.48 2.06
CA THR A 1000 -1.16 34.17 3.31
C THR A 1000 -0.89 32.68 3.42
N LEU A 1001 0.34 32.33 3.84
CA LEU A 1001 0.71 31.00 4.26
C LEU A 1001 0.26 30.78 5.71
N ARG A 1002 -0.72 29.93 5.93
CA ARG A 1002 -1.31 29.65 7.26
C ARG A 1002 -0.80 28.31 7.78
N LEU A 1003 -0.54 28.23 9.08
CA LEU A 1003 -0.09 27.03 9.78
C LEU A 1003 -0.88 26.81 11.05
N HIS A 1004 -1.53 25.65 11.12
CA HIS A 1004 -2.29 25.17 12.28
C HIS A 1004 -1.82 23.76 12.67
N PRO A 1005 -0.59 23.57 13.17
CA PRO A 1005 -0.01 22.25 13.38
C PRO A 1005 -0.79 21.39 14.39
N VAL A 1006 -0.89 20.09 14.11
CA VAL A 1006 -1.54 19.12 14.99
C VAL A 1006 -0.85 17.76 14.92
N LEU A 1007 0.30 17.64 15.57
CA LEU A 1007 1.06 16.38 15.58
C LEU A 1007 0.39 15.32 16.48
N PRO A 1008 0.30 14.05 16.03
CA PRO A 1008 -0.03 12.92 16.90
C PRO A 1008 1.12 12.66 17.89
N LEU A 1009 0.83 12.07 19.05
CA LEU A 1009 1.80 11.90 20.15
C LEU A 1009 3.01 11.03 19.76
N GLU A 1010 2.80 10.15 18.80
CA GLU A 1010 3.78 9.24 18.24
C GLU A 1010 4.82 9.98 17.38
N LEU A 1011 4.44 11.10 16.76
CA LEU A 1011 5.29 11.91 15.89
C LEU A 1011 5.88 13.10 16.67
N ARG A 1012 7.05 12.86 17.27
CA ARG A 1012 7.71 13.83 18.17
C ARG A 1012 8.09 15.14 17.48
N GLU A 1013 8.50 15.05 16.23
CA GLU A 1013 8.96 16.17 15.43
C GLU A 1013 8.78 15.83 13.94
N VAL A 1014 8.51 16.85 13.15
CA VAL A 1014 8.51 16.79 11.69
C VAL A 1014 9.28 17.97 11.14
N GLU A 1015 10.03 17.75 10.06
CA GLU A 1015 10.67 18.80 9.29
C GLU A 1015 10.50 18.57 7.79
N PHE A 1016 10.15 19.64 7.07
CA PHE A 1016 9.97 19.61 5.63
C PHE A 1016 10.24 20.97 4.99
N THR A 1017 10.51 20.96 3.68
CA THR A 1017 10.72 22.17 2.88
C THR A 1017 9.53 22.41 1.94
N LEU A 1018 9.22 23.68 1.73
CA LEU A 1018 8.28 24.15 0.73
C LEU A 1018 8.75 25.44 0.06
N SER A 1019 8.09 25.82 -1.01
CA SER A 1019 8.22 27.06 -1.77
C SER A 1019 6.84 27.68 -1.88
N TYR A 1020 6.67 28.87 -1.32
CA TYR A 1020 5.43 29.64 -1.38
C TYR A 1020 5.73 30.99 -2.01
N ARG A 1021 5.12 31.28 -3.16
CA ARG A 1021 5.36 32.52 -3.94
C ARG A 1021 6.86 32.78 -4.17
N ASP A 1022 7.53 31.77 -4.70
CA ASP A 1022 8.98 31.73 -4.95
C ASP A 1022 9.89 31.82 -3.72
N GLN A 1023 9.34 31.93 -2.50
CA GLN A 1023 10.11 31.92 -1.26
C GLN A 1023 10.29 30.47 -0.76
N PRO A 1024 11.51 29.88 -0.87
CA PRO A 1024 11.82 28.62 -0.22
C PRO A 1024 11.88 28.80 1.30
N LEU A 1025 11.29 27.87 2.05
CA LEU A 1025 11.38 27.82 3.51
C LEU A 1025 11.36 26.38 4.04
N THR A 1026 12.04 26.18 5.16
CA THR A 1026 11.96 24.95 5.95
C THR A 1026 11.10 25.19 7.19
N ILE A 1027 10.23 24.24 7.47
CA ILE A 1027 9.34 24.25 8.62
C ILE A 1027 9.69 23.06 9.50
N THR A 1028 9.98 23.33 10.77
CA THR A 1028 10.22 22.32 11.79
C THR A 1028 9.16 22.47 12.87
N VAL A 1029 8.41 21.41 13.13
CA VAL A 1029 7.29 21.38 14.10
C VAL A 1029 7.53 20.27 15.10
N ASN A 1030 7.38 20.55 16.38
CA ASN A 1030 7.23 19.55 17.44
C ASN A 1030 6.01 19.91 18.30
N HIS A 1031 5.74 19.16 19.37
CA HIS A 1031 4.57 19.41 20.24
C HIS A 1031 4.56 20.75 20.98
N HIS A 1032 5.69 21.46 21.03
CA HIS A 1032 5.84 22.67 21.85
C HIS A 1032 6.20 23.92 21.05
N ARG A 1033 6.65 23.74 19.80
CA ARG A 1033 7.21 24.83 19.02
C ARG A 1033 7.12 24.53 17.53
N ILE A 1034 6.93 25.61 16.77
CA ILE A 1034 7.12 25.65 15.33
C ILE A 1034 8.19 26.68 14.98
N THR A 1035 9.06 26.31 14.06
CA THR A 1035 10.15 27.14 13.54
C THR A 1035 10.02 27.24 12.03
N LEU A 1036 9.93 28.46 11.52
CA LEU A 1036 9.96 28.74 10.10
C LEU A 1036 11.28 29.39 9.74
N ARG A 1037 12.03 28.80 8.82
CA ARG A 1037 13.29 29.36 8.30
C ARG A 1037 13.15 29.63 6.82
N LEU A 1038 13.04 30.90 6.44
CA LEU A 1038 13.05 31.30 5.04
C LEU A 1038 14.50 31.25 4.53
N HIS A 1039 14.75 30.50 3.46
CA HIS A 1039 16.09 30.42 2.87
C HIS A 1039 16.42 31.72 2.13
N PRO A 1040 17.72 32.08 2.00
CA PRO A 1040 18.13 33.21 1.19
C PRO A 1040 17.65 33.06 -0.26
N SER A 1041 16.98 34.09 -0.78
CA SER A 1041 16.47 34.15 -2.15
C SER A 1041 16.22 35.61 -2.56
N SER A 1042 15.79 35.83 -3.80
CA SER A 1042 15.32 37.13 -4.30
C SER A 1042 13.79 37.28 -4.24
N ALA A 1043 13.10 36.39 -3.53
CA ALA A 1043 11.64 36.43 -3.44
C ALA A 1043 11.17 37.59 -2.55
N ASP A 1044 9.99 38.12 -2.87
CA ASP A 1044 9.36 39.15 -2.05
C ASP A 1044 8.96 38.60 -0.67
N PRO A 1045 8.87 39.45 0.37
CA PRO A 1045 8.39 39.01 1.67
C PRO A 1045 6.98 38.43 1.60
N ILE A 1046 6.76 37.33 2.34
CA ILE A 1046 5.49 36.61 2.39
C ILE A 1046 4.73 36.91 3.69
N SER A 1047 3.40 36.94 3.61
CA SER A 1047 2.52 36.97 4.79
C SER A 1047 2.39 35.54 5.34
N VAL A 1048 2.67 35.36 6.63
CA VAL A 1048 2.55 34.08 7.33
C VAL A 1048 1.67 34.23 8.56
N SER A 1049 0.75 33.29 8.76
CA SER A 1049 -0.04 33.15 9.99
C SER A 1049 0.27 31.80 10.63
N VAL A 1050 0.58 31.79 11.92
CA VAL A 1050 0.72 30.56 12.70
C VAL A 1050 -0.23 30.64 13.87
N GLU A 1051 -1.24 29.77 13.88
CA GLU A 1051 -2.44 29.95 14.69
C GLU A 1051 -2.97 31.39 14.51
N ASP A 1052 -3.15 32.14 15.59
CA ASP A 1052 -3.66 33.52 15.58
C ASP A 1052 -2.56 34.60 15.42
N GLN A 1053 -1.30 34.21 15.25
CA GLN A 1053 -0.18 35.14 15.12
C GLN A 1053 0.18 35.35 13.65
N GLN A 1054 0.11 36.59 13.17
CA GLN A 1054 0.47 36.94 11.79
C GLN A 1054 1.73 37.79 11.73
N ARG A 1055 2.61 37.50 10.76
CA ARG A 1055 3.84 38.26 10.50
C ARG A 1055 4.22 38.21 9.03
N THR A 1056 4.76 39.32 8.52
CA THR A 1056 5.45 39.34 7.22
C THR A 1056 6.90 38.93 7.41
N LEU A 1057 7.37 37.95 6.64
CA LEU A 1057 8.74 37.44 6.69
C LEU A 1057 9.42 37.59 5.32
N GLY A 1058 10.65 38.09 5.32
CA GLY A 1058 11.52 38.17 4.15
C GLY A 1058 12.60 37.10 4.13
N ALA A 1059 13.28 36.96 2.99
CA ALA A 1059 14.34 35.98 2.79
C ALA A 1059 15.42 36.00 3.90
N GLY A 1060 15.86 34.82 4.33
CA GLY A 1060 16.86 34.64 5.38
C GLY A 1060 16.36 34.85 6.82
N GLN A 1061 15.09 35.23 7.02
CA GLN A 1061 14.52 35.38 8.36
C GLN A 1061 14.08 34.04 8.95
N THR A 1062 14.20 33.93 10.28
CA THR A 1062 13.67 32.82 11.07
C THR A 1062 12.61 33.33 12.03
N TRP A 1063 11.53 32.57 12.19
CA TRP A 1063 10.50 32.83 13.18
C TRP A 1063 10.23 31.59 14.03
N ASP A 1064 10.50 31.73 15.33
CA ASP A 1064 10.29 30.70 16.35
C ASP A 1064 9.05 31.05 17.18
N ILE A 1065 8.13 30.08 17.32
CA ILE A 1065 6.83 30.30 17.94
C ILE A 1065 6.50 29.12 18.86
N ALA A 1066 6.17 29.40 20.11
CA ALA A 1066 5.70 28.38 21.04
C ALA A 1066 4.25 27.97 20.68
N LEU A 1067 3.99 26.67 20.69
CA LEU A 1067 2.65 26.10 20.57
C LEU A 1067 2.04 25.92 21.97
N GLY A 1068 0.76 26.24 22.09
CA GLY A 1068 0.01 26.24 23.35
C GLY A 1068 -0.54 24.89 23.77
#